data_AF-A0AA43MC17-F1
#
_entry.id   AF-A0AA43MC17-F1
#
_cell.length_a   1.000
_cell.length_b   1.000
_cell.length_c   1.000
_cell.angle_alpha   90.00
_cell.angle_beta   90.00
_cell.angle_gamma   90.00
#
_symmetry.space_group_name_H-M   'P 1'
#
loop_
_entity.id
_entity.type
_entity.pdbx_description
1 polymer ?
#
loop_
_entity_poly.entity_id
_entity_poly.type
_entity_poly.pdbx_seq_one_letter_code
_entity_poly.pdbx_strand_id
1 'polypeptide(L)'
;MTLNSEAIFKHFRARFDPSTKRGVEVGLPAWVDIKTWQKGKAVKDVLGAFQSALAIRFACSKLFNKTHGFYDVDSDGGVSGKLTALTVMLRIIPPCFSNAENDLSQDAIHDLEVLSSADLFKSISAEITAQYWDHKSASVAINELLCQGFNRDGAIFTPKDVAIFMARLAGIENDCVDIYCNYGAGLYYGNAIHHPSNIRLVGNEVADKDNSWPRQFPERLDLAYKEAEYSFSRSAVLERMVTELEWATFGQDEKKSKSLLINAALNDLPFYESIHSERSRDSLDHLLKAGYKKVVVLVPNAYLTGGRGLGNSQNVFQHCVSMGLTGVIQLPAGVIGASHEAYSILEFEPGARSTKIDFRNIDFGKESDPARLYQKADRGFGLPMRRNELNLGSITSEGGMPQASRNIRSVEDVLSRGLSHQTRSKRSAQLVSFEASRFIEQKGFQDLYPHLQFAPLSDLVNIYRIQHMQSALPEDGIEYLEIGGNDIGPFGNIEGGTKKYVDEISESRLDKARLKPGDLFLCIRGSVGKVCLMGPEGNIPTVPNQSFVKLSFKKNPKENEVNPELLFWWLNSAQCREILASKALSQGVPRLSISDVEDLLVPIGPWAILELECKKYEQWKIEVKQSLDYAEKAHKMSLHPFSI
;
A
#
# COMPACT_ATOMS: atom_id res chain seq x y z
N MET A 1 30.73 -11.14 -29.50
CA MET A 1 31.37 -9.88 -29.93
C MET A 1 31.14 -8.87 -28.84
N THR A 2 32.11 -8.69 -27.95
CA THR A 2 32.04 -7.76 -26.81
C THR A 2 32.38 -6.35 -27.29
N LEU A 3 31.39 -5.47 -27.36
CA LEU A 3 31.66 -4.04 -27.50
C LEU A 3 32.38 -3.57 -26.23
N ASN A 4 33.63 -3.09 -26.36
CA ASN A 4 34.35 -2.58 -25.20
C ASN A 4 33.61 -1.33 -24.66
N SER A 5 33.73 -1.08 -23.36
CA SER A 5 33.06 0.02 -22.67
C SER A 5 33.44 1.40 -23.22
N GLU A 6 34.61 1.53 -23.86
CA GLU A 6 35.03 2.72 -24.60
C GLU A 6 34.22 2.92 -25.90
N ALA A 7 33.85 1.84 -26.59
CA ALA A 7 32.99 1.88 -27.77
C ALA A 7 31.54 2.21 -27.40
N ILE A 8 31.03 1.66 -26.28
CA ILE A 8 29.71 2.01 -25.73
C ILE A 8 29.68 3.48 -25.29
N PHE A 9 30.71 3.93 -24.58
CA PHE A 9 30.84 5.33 -24.16
C PHE A 9 31.08 6.29 -25.34
N LYS A 10 31.86 5.91 -26.35
CA LYS A 10 32.00 6.66 -27.62
C LYS A 10 30.69 6.71 -28.39
N HIS A 11 29.90 5.63 -28.43
CA HIS A 11 28.58 5.64 -29.06
C HIS A 11 27.57 6.48 -28.29
N PHE A 12 27.59 6.43 -26.97
CA PHE A 12 26.77 7.28 -26.11
C PHE A 12 27.18 8.74 -26.27
N ARG A 13 28.47 9.07 -26.12
CA ARG A 13 29.04 10.42 -26.28
C ARG A 13 28.83 11.00 -27.68
N ALA A 14 28.94 10.19 -28.75
CA ALA A 14 28.70 10.63 -30.13
C ALA A 14 27.24 11.06 -30.38
N ARG A 15 26.28 10.61 -29.57
CA ARG A 15 24.88 11.10 -29.61
C ARG A 15 24.71 12.49 -28.97
N PHE A 16 25.71 12.96 -28.22
CA PHE A 16 25.68 14.22 -27.47
C PHE A 16 26.85 15.16 -27.81
N ASP A 17 27.68 14.84 -28.81
CA ASP A 17 28.83 15.66 -29.23
C ASP A 17 28.35 16.86 -30.06
N PRO A 18 28.47 18.11 -29.54
CA PRO A 18 27.97 19.31 -30.22
C PRO A 18 28.75 19.66 -31.49
N SER A 19 29.94 19.09 -31.70
CA SER A 19 30.87 19.47 -32.77
C SER A 19 30.53 18.83 -34.13
N THR A 20 29.75 17.75 -34.14
CA THR A 20 29.38 17.08 -35.39
C THR A 20 28.04 17.61 -35.87
N LYS A 21 28.07 18.46 -36.92
CA LYS A 21 26.87 18.94 -37.64
C LYS A 21 25.93 17.83 -38.16
N ARG A 22 26.26 16.55 -38.01
CA ARG A 22 25.44 15.39 -38.39
C ARG A 22 24.95 14.55 -37.20
N GLY A 23 25.48 14.73 -35.98
CA GLY A 23 25.19 13.83 -34.85
C GLY A 23 23.90 14.15 -34.11
N VAL A 24 23.52 15.43 -34.04
CA VAL A 24 22.38 15.92 -33.26
C VAL A 24 21.08 15.96 -34.07
N GLU A 25 21.16 16.20 -35.39
CA GLU A 25 19.98 16.35 -36.26
C GLU A 25 19.33 15.03 -36.68
N VAL A 26 20.05 13.91 -36.65
CA VAL A 26 19.59 12.63 -37.24
C VAL A 26 18.84 11.74 -36.23
N GLY A 27 18.88 12.07 -34.93
CA GLY A 27 18.24 11.28 -33.87
C GLY A 27 17.31 12.05 -32.94
N LEU A 28 17.26 13.38 -33.03
CA LEU A 28 16.31 14.17 -32.26
C LEU A 28 14.97 14.27 -33.02
N PRO A 29 13.83 14.10 -32.33
CA PRO A 29 12.53 14.43 -32.91
C PRO A 29 12.54 15.89 -33.39
N ALA A 30 11.96 16.17 -34.57
CA ALA A 30 11.98 17.49 -35.21
C ALA A 30 11.38 18.65 -34.37
N TRP A 31 10.77 18.36 -33.22
CA TRP A 31 10.23 19.35 -32.28
C TRP A 31 11.24 19.85 -31.22
N VAL A 32 12.41 19.20 -31.07
CA VAL A 32 13.45 19.65 -30.13
C VAL A 32 14.27 20.79 -30.76
N ASP A 33 13.80 22.03 -30.62
CA ASP A 33 14.55 23.24 -30.98
C ASP A 33 15.59 23.57 -29.90
N ILE A 34 16.87 23.66 -30.31
CA ILE A 34 18.03 24.07 -29.50
C ILE A 34 17.79 25.39 -28.74
N LYS A 35 16.92 26.28 -29.24
CA LYS A 35 16.57 27.54 -28.59
C LYS A 35 15.66 27.37 -27.37
N THR A 36 14.86 26.30 -27.31
CA THR A 36 13.99 25.96 -26.17
C THR A 36 14.80 25.34 -25.03
N TRP A 37 15.86 24.61 -25.39
CA TRP A 37 16.81 23.91 -24.50
C TRP A 37 17.52 24.82 -23.50
N GLN A 38 17.75 26.10 -23.84
CA GLN A 38 18.47 27.05 -23.00
C GLN A 38 17.60 27.79 -21.97
N LYS A 39 16.26 27.71 -22.04
CA LYS A 39 15.36 28.55 -21.23
C LYS A 39 14.46 27.79 -20.25
N GLY A 40 14.41 26.46 -20.29
CA GLY A 40 13.44 25.67 -19.52
C GLY A 40 13.90 25.30 -18.10
N LYS A 41 13.09 25.66 -17.09
CA LYS A 41 13.18 25.12 -15.71
C LYS A 41 13.27 23.58 -15.68
N ALA A 42 12.55 22.91 -16.58
CA ALA A 42 12.56 21.46 -16.75
C ALA A 42 13.95 20.89 -17.06
N VAL A 43 14.80 21.60 -17.81
CA VAL A 43 16.17 21.15 -18.13
C VAL A 43 17.06 21.19 -16.89
N LYS A 44 16.90 22.20 -16.03
CA LYS A 44 17.59 22.26 -14.73
C LYS A 44 17.12 21.14 -13.80
N ASP A 45 15.83 20.81 -13.81
CA ASP A 45 15.27 19.73 -13.00
C ASP A 45 15.73 18.34 -13.50
N VAL A 46 15.88 18.15 -14.81
CA VAL A 46 16.46 16.93 -15.44
C VAL A 46 17.95 16.81 -15.12
N LEU A 47 18.72 17.89 -15.21
CA LEU A 47 20.14 17.89 -14.83
C LEU A 47 20.32 17.60 -13.34
N GLY A 48 19.52 18.22 -12.47
CA GLY A 48 19.52 17.93 -11.03
C GLY A 48 19.15 16.48 -10.73
N ALA A 49 18.19 15.92 -11.47
CA ALA A 49 17.83 14.49 -11.41
C ALA A 49 18.99 13.58 -11.84
N PHE A 50 19.69 13.91 -12.93
CA PHE A 50 20.81 13.12 -13.47
C PHE A 50 22.02 13.19 -12.55
N GLN A 51 22.33 14.38 -12.02
CA GLN A 51 23.37 14.61 -11.03
C GLN A 51 23.07 13.85 -9.73
N SER A 52 21.80 13.84 -9.29
CA SER A 52 21.38 13.06 -8.12
C SER A 52 21.56 11.56 -8.33
N ALA A 53 21.09 11.01 -9.46
CA ALA A 53 21.21 9.58 -9.76
C ALA A 53 22.68 9.10 -9.84
N LEU A 54 23.56 9.90 -10.44
CA LEU A 54 24.99 9.63 -10.47
C LEU A 54 25.63 9.73 -9.08
N ALA A 55 25.30 10.77 -8.30
CA ALA A 55 25.80 10.93 -6.93
C ALA A 55 25.38 9.78 -6.00
N ILE A 56 24.14 9.30 -6.14
CA ILE A 56 23.58 8.15 -5.43
C ILE A 56 24.37 6.89 -5.74
N ARG A 57 24.62 6.60 -7.02
CA ARG A 57 25.39 5.42 -7.45
C ARG A 57 26.84 5.47 -6.93
N PHE A 58 27.47 6.64 -6.97
CA PHE A 58 28.81 6.85 -6.42
C PHE A 58 28.85 6.69 -4.89
N ALA A 59 27.85 7.20 -4.16
CA ALA A 59 27.76 7.09 -2.71
C ALA A 59 27.48 5.64 -2.25
N CYS A 60 26.57 4.93 -2.92
CA CYS A 60 26.25 3.53 -2.63
C CYS A 60 27.45 2.61 -2.89
N SER A 61 28.21 2.84 -3.97
CA SER A 61 29.47 2.13 -4.25
C SER A 61 30.54 2.39 -3.18
N LYS A 62 30.62 3.63 -2.65
CA LYS A 62 31.57 4.04 -1.59
C LYS A 62 31.22 3.49 -0.20
N LEU A 63 29.94 3.26 0.09
CA LEU A 63 29.46 2.72 1.36
C LEU A 63 29.59 1.19 1.43
N PHE A 64 29.32 0.50 0.31
CA PHE A 64 29.48 -0.94 0.17
C PHE A 64 30.94 -1.38 0.39
N ASN A 65 31.90 -0.56 -0.03
CA ASN A 65 33.33 -0.82 0.16
C ASN A 65 33.90 -0.37 1.53
N LYS A 66 33.12 0.33 2.37
CA LYS A 66 33.57 0.87 3.68
C LYS A 66 33.34 -0.08 4.87
N THR A 67 32.47 -1.08 4.74
CA THR A 67 32.01 -1.91 5.87
C THR A 67 32.77 -3.23 6.02
N HIS A 68 33.66 -3.58 5.10
CA HIS A 68 34.52 -4.76 5.21
C HIS A 68 36.00 -4.35 5.35
N GLY A 69 36.44 -4.20 6.61
CA GLY A 69 37.86 -4.20 7.01
C GLY A 69 38.49 -2.85 7.28
N PHE A 70 38.18 -2.21 8.42
CA PHE A 70 38.96 -1.08 8.96
C PHE A 70 39.88 -1.57 10.10
N TYR A 71 41.19 -1.69 9.81
CA TYR A 71 42.30 -1.41 10.74
C TYR A 71 43.09 -0.29 10.05
N ASP A 72 43.06 0.92 10.60
CA ASP A 72 44.00 1.44 11.62
C ASP A 72 45.30 1.94 10.96
N VAL A 73 45.36 3.25 10.71
CA VAL A 73 46.63 3.98 10.65
C VAL A 73 46.40 5.41 11.15
N ASP A 74 47.10 5.67 12.26
CA ASP A 74 47.29 6.92 12.96
C ASP A 74 47.93 8.04 12.11
N SER A 75 47.82 9.23 12.70
CA SER A 75 48.46 10.50 12.40
C SER A 75 49.91 10.42 11.89
N ASP A 76 50.18 10.84 10.65
CA ASP A 76 50.82 12.15 10.43
C ASP A 76 50.85 12.57 8.95
N GLY A 77 50.95 13.87 8.74
CA GLY A 77 50.54 14.57 7.52
C GLY A 77 51.39 14.33 6.27
N GLY A 78 50.71 14.26 5.12
CA GLY A 78 51.31 14.51 3.81
C GLY A 78 50.27 14.46 2.70
N VAL A 79 50.18 15.51 1.89
CA VAL A 79 49.34 15.56 0.67
C VAL A 79 49.66 14.39 -0.29
N SER A 80 50.86 13.82 -0.20
CA SER A 80 51.27 12.59 -0.86
C SER A 80 50.48 11.35 -0.40
N GLY A 81 50.15 11.21 0.90
CA GLY A 81 49.26 10.13 1.38
C GLY A 81 47.82 10.29 0.90
N LYS A 82 47.35 11.54 0.70
CA LYS A 82 46.04 11.84 0.12
C LYS A 82 45.99 11.60 -1.39
N LEU A 83 47.10 11.84 -2.11
CA LEU A 83 47.21 11.53 -3.54
C LEU A 83 47.38 10.03 -3.77
N THR A 84 48.17 9.32 -2.96
CA THR A 84 48.26 7.86 -3.02
C THR A 84 46.92 7.23 -2.64
N ALA A 85 46.17 7.79 -1.68
CA ALA A 85 44.79 7.38 -1.41
C ALA A 85 43.83 7.70 -2.58
N LEU A 86 44.04 8.79 -3.33
CA LEU A 86 43.25 9.11 -4.53
C LEU A 86 43.60 8.19 -5.72
N THR A 87 44.87 7.86 -5.92
CA THR A 87 45.38 6.98 -6.99
C THR A 87 45.07 5.51 -6.70
N VAL A 88 45.02 5.12 -5.42
CA VAL A 88 44.49 3.82 -4.97
C VAL A 88 42.95 3.81 -4.97
N MET A 89 42.27 4.94 -4.75
CA MET A 89 40.80 5.07 -4.94
C MET A 89 40.38 4.99 -6.42
N LEU A 90 41.29 5.26 -7.35
CA LEU A 90 41.03 5.23 -8.80
C LEU A 90 41.40 3.89 -9.46
N ARG A 91 41.93 2.92 -8.71
CA ARG A 91 42.16 1.55 -9.20
C ARG A 91 41.45 0.58 -8.25
N ILE A 92 40.71 -0.39 -8.81
CA ILE A 92 39.96 -1.53 -8.20
C ILE A 92 38.44 -1.33 -8.34
N ILE A 93 37.68 -2.12 -9.11
CA ILE A 93 37.42 -3.59 -8.99
C ILE A 93 37.19 -4.25 -10.40
N PRO A 94 37.44 -5.57 -10.65
CA PRO A 94 38.08 -6.63 -9.85
C PRO A 94 39.31 -7.30 -10.53
N PRO A 95 40.07 -8.18 -9.83
CA PRO A 95 41.04 -9.05 -10.49
C PRO A 95 40.30 -10.22 -11.17
N CYS A 96 40.45 -10.36 -12.49
CA CYS A 96 40.45 -11.65 -13.21
C CYS A 96 40.82 -11.41 -14.69
N PHE A 97 42.06 -10.97 -14.96
CA PHE A 97 42.82 -11.46 -16.13
C PHE A 97 44.31 -11.30 -15.81
N SER A 98 44.99 -12.43 -15.77
CA SER A 98 46.45 -12.53 -15.78
C SER A 98 47.00 -12.04 -17.13
N ASN A 99 48.04 -11.21 -17.06
CA ASN A 99 49.00 -10.88 -18.12
C ASN A 99 48.45 -10.26 -19.41
N ALA A 100 48.23 -8.94 -19.40
CA ALA A 100 48.55 -8.06 -20.53
C ALA A 100 48.56 -6.59 -20.05
N GLU A 101 49.46 -5.79 -20.62
CA GLU A 101 49.86 -4.44 -20.20
C GLU A 101 48.70 -3.42 -20.20
N ASN A 102 48.67 -2.58 -19.16
CA ASN A 102 47.69 -1.50 -18.97
C ASN A 102 48.26 -0.18 -19.54
N ASP A 103 47.86 0.18 -20.77
CA ASP A 103 48.00 1.53 -21.32
C ASP A 103 46.66 2.28 -21.20
N LEU A 104 46.47 2.99 -20.09
CA LEU A 104 45.65 4.20 -20.10
C LEU A 104 46.51 5.28 -20.77
N SER A 105 46.16 5.68 -22.01
CA SER A 105 46.94 6.65 -22.75
C SER A 105 47.05 7.96 -21.97
N GLN A 106 48.25 8.55 -21.96
CA GLN A 106 48.50 9.84 -21.32
C GLN A 106 47.54 10.95 -21.81
N ASP A 107 46.97 10.78 -23.00
CA ASP A 107 45.97 11.67 -23.58
C ASP A 107 44.66 11.73 -22.77
N ALA A 108 44.21 10.61 -22.19
CA ALA A 108 42.98 10.60 -21.39
C ALA A 108 43.16 11.29 -20.03
N ILE A 109 44.37 11.22 -19.47
CA ILE A 109 44.77 11.93 -18.24
C ILE A 109 44.92 13.42 -18.54
N HIS A 110 45.54 13.76 -19.68
CA HIS A 110 45.69 15.13 -20.13
C HIS A 110 44.33 15.82 -20.39
N ASP A 111 43.39 15.13 -21.06
CA ASP A 111 42.04 15.65 -21.31
C ASP A 111 41.26 15.90 -20.02
N LEU A 112 41.45 15.06 -18.99
CA LEU A 112 40.85 15.24 -17.67
C LEU A 112 41.49 16.40 -16.91
N GLU A 113 42.80 16.59 -17.03
CA GLU A 113 43.52 17.74 -16.45
C GLU A 113 43.10 19.07 -17.12
N VAL A 114 42.92 19.07 -18.45
CA VAL A 114 42.41 20.21 -19.22
C VAL A 114 40.95 20.51 -18.88
N LEU A 115 40.10 19.49 -18.73
CA LEU A 115 38.72 19.68 -18.29
C LEU A 115 38.63 20.19 -16.85
N SER A 116 39.46 19.70 -15.94
CA SER A 116 39.49 20.14 -14.53
C SER A 116 40.02 21.56 -14.32
N SER A 117 40.78 22.08 -15.27
CA SER A 117 41.37 23.42 -15.24
C SER A 117 40.51 24.48 -15.94
N ALA A 118 39.51 24.08 -16.73
CA ALA A 118 38.56 24.99 -17.36
C ALA A 118 37.68 25.70 -16.31
N ASP A 119 37.53 27.02 -16.42
CA ASP A 119 36.79 27.85 -15.45
C ASP A 119 35.31 27.44 -15.30
N LEU A 120 34.72 26.89 -16.37
CA LEU A 120 33.38 26.30 -16.35
C LEU A 120 33.30 25.07 -15.43
N PHE A 121 34.36 24.26 -15.41
CA PHE A 121 34.45 23.08 -14.56
C PHE A 121 34.82 23.43 -13.12
N LYS A 122 35.55 24.52 -12.87
CA LYS A 122 35.75 25.06 -11.51
C LYS A 122 34.46 25.58 -10.90
N SER A 123 33.61 26.27 -11.67
CA SER A 123 32.30 26.75 -11.18
C SER A 123 31.34 25.58 -10.96
N ILE A 124 31.30 24.63 -11.89
CA ILE A 124 30.52 23.39 -11.77
C ILE A 124 31.05 22.53 -10.62
N SER A 125 32.36 22.40 -10.43
CA SER A 125 32.96 21.68 -9.31
C SER A 125 32.68 22.35 -7.98
N ALA A 126 32.67 23.68 -7.89
CA ALA A 126 32.32 24.40 -6.67
C ALA A 126 30.82 24.26 -6.34
N GLU A 127 29.95 24.32 -7.35
CA GLU A 127 28.50 24.16 -7.20
C GLU A 127 28.11 22.70 -6.90
N ILE A 128 28.77 21.74 -7.57
CA ILE A 128 28.68 20.31 -7.26
C ILE A 128 29.22 20.04 -5.87
N THR A 129 30.38 20.59 -5.48
CA THR A 129 30.94 20.38 -4.12
C THR A 129 30.03 20.99 -3.05
N ALA A 130 29.40 22.14 -3.31
CA ALA A 130 28.41 22.74 -2.43
C ALA A 130 27.13 21.89 -2.32
N GLN A 131 26.67 21.28 -3.41
CA GLN A 131 25.53 20.34 -3.41
C GLN A 131 25.89 18.95 -2.85
N TYR A 132 27.14 18.50 -3.00
CA TYR A 132 27.68 17.23 -2.47
C TYR A 132 27.91 17.29 -0.96
N TRP A 133 28.31 18.46 -0.44
CA TRP A 133 28.39 18.70 1.00
C TRP A 133 27.02 18.67 1.66
N ASP A 134 25.95 18.88 0.89
CA ASP A 134 24.59 18.59 1.31
C ASP A 134 24.23 17.13 0.98
N HIS A 135 24.93 16.17 1.61
CA HIS A 135 24.66 14.72 1.59
C HIS A 135 23.17 14.36 1.85
N LYS A 136 22.43 15.32 2.41
CA LYS A 136 20.97 15.35 2.57
C LYS A 136 20.25 15.24 1.22
N SER A 137 20.73 15.86 0.15
CA SER A 137 20.03 15.95 -1.15
C SER A 137 19.89 14.60 -1.87
N ALA A 138 20.97 13.80 -1.90
CA ALA A 138 20.97 12.50 -2.56
C ALA A 138 20.20 11.45 -1.76
N SER A 139 20.38 11.41 -0.44
CA SER A 139 19.60 10.52 0.44
C SER A 139 18.12 10.91 0.44
N VAL A 140 17.78 12.20 0.41
CA VAL A 140 16.42 12.69 0.21
C VAL A 140 15.90 12.34 -1.18
N ALA A 141 16.69 12.43 -2.25
CA ALA A 141 16.24 12.03 -3.59
C ALA A 141 16.03 10.51 -3.72
N ILE A 142 16.88 9.68 -3.09
CA ILE A 142 16.64 8.23 -2.97
C ILE A 142 15.40 7.98 -2.13
N ASN A 143 15.26 8.63 -0.97
CA ASN A 143 14.09 8.45 -0.12
C ASN A 143 12.82 8.94 -0.83
N GLU A 144 12.89 10.05 -1.57
CA GLU A 144 11.83 10.54 -2.45
C GLU A 144 11.53 9.51 -3.54
N LEU A 145 12.51 8.86 -4.17
CA LEU A 145 12.27 7.80 -5.16
C LEU A 145 11.69 6.52 -4.54
N LEU A 146 12.22 6.10 -3.38
CA LEU A 146 11.71 5.02 -2.55
C LEU A 146 10.30 5.31 -2.08
N CYS A 147 9.94 6.58 -1.87
CA CYS A 147 8.62 7.04 -1.47
C CYS A 147 7.75 7.44 -2.67
N GLN A 148 8.27 7.60 -3.89
CA GLN A 148 7.52 8.06 -5.07
C GLN A 148 6.62 6.95 -5.63
N GLY A 149 6.97 5.68 -5.40
CA GLY A 149 6.04 4.55 -5.61
C GLY A 149 4.95 4.43 -4.54
N PHE A 150 5.05 5.20 -3.45
CA PHE A 150 4.32 4.97 -2.20
C PHE A 150 3.70 6.25 -1.61
N ASN A 151 3.95 7.43 -2.18
CA ASN A 151 3.37 8.75 -1.87
C ASN A 151 3.53 9.34 -0.45
N ARG A 152 4.40 8.80 0.46
CA ARG A 152 4.85 9.36 1.76
C ARG A 152 5.73 8.36 2.54
N ASP A 153 6.44 8.82 3.59
CA ASP A 153 7.01 7.92 4.61
C ASP A 153 5.86 7.14 5.28
N GLY A 154 5.87 5.81 5.16
CA GLY A 154 4.90 4.96 5.83
C GLY A 154 5.01 5.14 7.35
N ALA A 155 3.87 5.28 8.03
CA ALA A 155 3.85 5.50 9.48
C ALA A 155 4.38 4.27 10.27
N ILE A 156 4.45 3.11 9.61
CA ILE A 156 4.59 1.81 10.24
C ILE A 156 5.73 0.97 9.66
N PHE A 157 5.76 0.74 8.35
CA PHE A 157 6.86 0.09 7.63
C PHE A 157 7.30 0.99 6.49
N THR A 158 8.48 0.70 5.94
CA THR A 158 9.02 1.43 4.80
C THR A 158 8.77 0.65 3.52
N PRO A 159 8.67 1.33 2.37
CA PRO A 159 8.80 0.73 1.05
C PRO A 159 9.95 -0.28 0.94
N LYS A 160 11.07 -0.02 1.64
CA LYS A 160 12.22 -0.92 1.73
C LYS A 160 11.85 -2.27 2.38
N ASP A 161 11.14 -2.27 3.50
CA ASP A 161 10.76 -3.52 4.19
C ASP A 161 9.84 -4.38 3.30
N VAL A 162 8.90 -3.72 2.61
CA VAL A 162 8.01 -4.38 1.64
C VAL A 162 8.80 -4.96 0.48
N ALA A 163 9.77 -4.21 -0.06
CA ALA A 163 10.61 -4.67 -1.16
C ALA A 163 11.41 -5.93 -0.81
N ILE A 164 12.02 -5.96 0.37
CA ILE A 164 12.78 -7.13 0.86
C ILE A 164 11.84 -8.31 1.08
N PHE A 165 10.67 -8.07 1.68
CA PHE A 165 9.69 -9.12 1.91
C PHE A 165 9.17 -9.73 0.60
N MET A 166 8.87 -8.91 -0.41
CA MET A 166 8.51 -9.38 -1.75
C MET A 166 9.61 -10.21 -2.40
N ALA A 167 10.87 -9.82 -2.24
CA ALA A 167 11.99 -10.57 -2.80
C ALA A 167 12.20 -11.94 -2.12
N ARG A 168 11.99 -12.02 -0.80
CA ARG A 168 11.95 -13.32 -0.09
C ARG A 168 10.84 -14.21 -0.58
N LEU A 169 9.63 -13.65 -0.74
CA LEU A 169 8.52 -14.38 -1.36
C LEU A 169 8.91 -14.88 -2.76
N ALA A 170 9.64 -14.09 -3.55
CA ALA A 170 10.13 -14.48 -4.86
C ALA A 170 11.31 -15.48 -4.84
N GLY A 171 11.90 -15.77 -3.68
CA GLY A 171 13.00 -16.72 -3.52
C GLY A 171 14.40 -16.15 -3.81
N ILE A 172 14.61 -14.84 -3.64
CA ILE A 172 15.86 -14.13 -4.00
C ILE A 172 17.13 -14.67 -3.31
N GLU A 173 16.99 -15.35 -2.17
CA GLU A 173 18.14 -15.94 -1.47
C GLU A 173 18.84 -17.01 -2.31
N ASN A 174 18.12 -17.61 -3.26
CA ASN A 174 18.59 -18.74 -4.06
C ASN A 174 18.78 -18.42 -5.55
N ASP A 175 18.30 -17.27 -6.03
CA ASP A 175 18.28 -16.96 -7.47
C ASP A 175 18.21 -15.45 -7.75
N CYS A 176 18.47 -15.06 -9.00
CA CYS A 176 18.22 -13.70 -9.47
C CYS A 176 16.70 -13.43 -9.56
N VAL A 177 16.34 -12.16 -9.41
CA VAL A 177 14.96 -11.68 -9.45
C VAL A 177 14.84 -10.47 -10.38
N ASP A 178 13.85 -10.52 -11.26
CA ASP A 178 13.53 -9.42 -12.16
C ASP A 178 12.59 -8.44 -11.47
N ILE A 179 12.74 -7.15 -11.76
CA ILE A 179 11.88 -6.11 -11.24
C ILE A 179 11.34 -5.31 -12.42
N TYR A 180 10.03 -5.32 -12.58
CA TYR A 180 9.38 -4.55 -13.64
C TYR A 180 9.58 -3.05 -13.40
N CYS A 181 10.15 -2.35 -14.37
CA CYS A 181 10.69 -1.02 -14.19
C CYS A 181 9.65 0.09 -14.08
N ASN A 182 8.38 -0.14 -14.45
CA ASN A 182 7.33 0.85 -14.24
C ASN A 182 6.94 0.89 -12.76
N TYR A 183 7.17 2.01 -12.07
CA TYR A 183 7.06 2.16 -10.62
C TYR A 183 7.95 1.19 -9.80
N GLY A 184 8.89 0.51 -10.45
CA GLY A 184 9.75 -0.51 -9.88
C GLY A 184 11.02 0.00 -9.23
N ALA A 185 11.40 1.27 -9.45
CA ALA A 185 12.64 1.82 -8.91
C ALA A 185 12.75 1.64 -7.38
N GLY A 186 11.65 1.83 -6.65
CA GLY A 186 11.60 1.62 -5.21
C GLY A 186 11.89 0.18 -4.78
N LEU A 187 11.31 -0.80 -5.49
CA LEU A 187 11.58 -2.22 -5.26
C LEU A 187 13.03 -2.58 -5.58
N TYR A 188 13.57 -2.02 -6.67
CA TYR A 188 14.96 -2.22 -7.07
C TYR A 188 15.92 -1.72 -6.00
N TYR A 189 15.81 -0.46 -5.59
CA TYR A 189 16.70 0.08 -4.56
C TYR A 189 16.55 -0.60 -3.20
N GLY A 190 15.31 -0.92 -2.79
CA GLY A 190 15.06 -1.62 -1.53
C GLY A 190 15.79 -2.97 -1.46
N ASN A 191 15.83 -3.70 -2.57
CA ASN A 191 16.51 -4.99 -2.69
C ASN A 191 18.01 -4.87 -2.98
N ALA A 192 18.45 -3.86 -3.73
CA ALA A 192 19.85 -3.66 -4.13
C ALA A 192 20.78 -3.56 -2.93
N ILE A 193 20.29 -2.98 -1.82
CA ILE A 193 21.04 -2.81 -0.58
C ILE A 193 21.43 -4.16 0.04
N HIS A 194 20.59 -5.18 -0.14
CA HIS A 194 20.76 -6.49 0.48
C HIS A 194 21.28 -7.55 -0.50
N HIS A 195 20.93 -7.45 -1.78
CA HIS A 195 21.22 -8.44 -2.81
C HIS A 195 21.62 -7.79 -4.15
N PRO A 196 22.71 -7.01 -4.20
CA PRO A 196 23.05 -6.18 -5.36
C PRO A 196 23.35 -6.98 -6.63
N SER A 197 23.81 -8.23 -6.53
CA SER A 197 24.13 -9.10 -7.66
C SER A 197 22.94 -9.89 -8.20
N ASN A 198 21.80 -9.89 -7.50
CA ASN A 198 20.70 -10.82 -7.75
C ASN A 198 19.42 -10.11 -8.18
N ILE A 199 19.49 -8.84 -8.58
CA ILE A 199 18.33 -8.10 -9.07
C ILE A 199 18.65 -7.37 -10.36
N ARG A 200 17.63 -7.24 -11.22
CA ARG A 200 17.74 -6.51 -12.47
C ARG A 200 16.43 -5.86 -12.87
N LEU A 201 16.52 -4.77 -13.63
CA LEU A 201 15.34 -4.08 -14.16
C LEU A 201 14.91 -4.70 -15.49
N VAL A 202 13.62 -4.91 -15.65
CA VAL A 202 12.99 -5.39 -16.89
C VAL A 202 11.82 -4.48 -17.26
N GLY A 203 11.57 -4.30 -18.55
CA GLY A 203 10.42 -3.56 -19.08
C GLY A 203 9.35 -4.48 -19.67
N ASN A 204 8.84 -4.11 -20.84
CA ASN A 204 7.84 -4.84 -21.61
C ASN A 204 8.50 -5.84 -22.59
N GLU A 205 9.68 -6.38 -22.27
CA GLU A 205 10.37 -7.28 -23.19
C GLU A 205 9.51 -8.52 -23.47
N VAL A 206 9.33 -8.82 -24.76
CA VAL A 206 8.70 -10.06 -25.23
C VAL A 206 9.80 -10.89 -25.88
N ALA A 207 9.88 -12.18 -25.53
CA ALA A 207 10.76 -13.10 -26.24
C ALA A 207 10.45 -13.05 -27.74
N ASP A 208 11.44 -12.74 -28.55
CA ASP A 208 11.31 -12.91 -29.99
C ASP A 208 11.45 -14.39 -30.37
N LYS A 209 11.36 -14.68 -31.68
CA LYS A 209 11.47 -16.06 -32.21
C LYS A 209 12.80 -16.72 -31.91
N ASP A 210 13.86 -15.93 -31.71
CA ASP A 210 15.22 -16.39 -31.44
C ASP A 210 15.50 -16.43 -29.92
N ASN A 211 14.46 -16.24 -29.09
CA ASN A 211 14.54 -16.13 -27.65
C ASN A 211 15.46 -14.98 -27.19
N SER A 212 15.64 -13.98 -28.06
CA SER A 212 16.24 -12.69 -27.72
C SER A 212 15.18 -11.84 -27.03
N TRP A 213 15.59 -11.09 -26.01
CA TRP A 213 14.72 -10.26 -25.18
C TRP A 213 15.08 -8.80 -25.41
N PRO A 214 14.67 -8.20 -26.54
CA PRO A 214 14.99 -6.81 -26.82
C PRO A 214 14.37 -5.94 -25.74
N ARG A 215 15.23 -5.15 -25.09
CA ARG A 215 14.84 -4.21 -24.05
C ARG A 215 13.79 -3.24 -24.58
N GLN A 216 12.58 -3.31 -24.03
CA GLN A 216 11.45 -2.48 -24.40
C GLN A 216 10.94 -1.77 -23.16
N PHE A 217 10.86 -0.45 -23.20
CA PHE A 217 10.33 0.31 -22.09
C PHE A 217 8.81 0.21 -22.00
N PRO A 218 8.24 0.25 -20.78
CA PRO A 218 6.84 0.57 -20.57
C PRO A 218 6.46 1.89 -21.24
N GLU A 219 5.23 2.00 -21.75
CA GLU A 219 4.76 3.20 -22.47
C GLU A 219 4.95 4.48 -21.65
N ARG A 220 4.63 4.46 -20.35
CA ARG A 220 4.88 5.58 -19.42
C ARG A 220 6.34 6.04 -19.43
N LEU A 221 7.29 5.11 -19.41
CA LEU A 221 8.72 5.45 -19.41
C LEU A 221 9.23 5.82 -20.80
N ASP A 222 8.57 5.36 -21.86
CA ASP A 222 8.86 5.78 -23.23
C ASP A 222 8.35 7.19 -23.54
N LEU A 223 7.22 7.56 -22.94
CA LEU A 223 6.65 8.90 -23.00
C LEU A 223 7.34 9.88 -22.04
N ALA A 224 8.01 9.40 -20.99
CA ALA A 224 8.60 10.25 -19.94
C ALA A 224 9.48 11.39 -20.48
N TYR A 225 10.36 11.12 -21.45
CA TYR A 225 11.16 12.16 -22.10
C TYR A 225 10.38 12.95 -23.15
N LYS A 226 9.45 12.31 -23.87
CA LYS A 226 8.65 12.94 -24.93
C LYS A 226 7.70 14.00 -24.38
N GLU A 227 7.12 13.74 -23.21
CA GLU A 227 6.16 14.62 -22.56
C GLU A 227 6.83 15.64 -21.64
N ALA A 228 8.13 15.50 -21.32
CA ALA A 228 8.85 16.37 -20.39
C ALA A 228 8.81 17.86 -20.77
N GLU A 229 8.60 18.18 -22.05
CA GLU A 229 8.43 19.56 -22.52
C GLU A 229 7.09 20.19 -22.14
N TYR A 230 6.03 19.37 -22.05
CA TYR A 230 4.66 19.82 -21.79
C TYR A 230 4.22 19.53 -20.35
N SER A 231 4.67 18.41 -19.80
CA SER A 231 4.34 17.90 -18.47
C SER A 231 5.54 17.15 -17.89
N PHE A 232 6.18 17.74 -16.88
CA PHE A 232 7.37 17.15 -16.27
C PHE A 232 6.99 16.20 -15.13
N SER A 233 6.89 14.89 -15.45
CA SER A 233 6.83 13.85 -14.41
C SER A 233 8.24 13.50 -13.94
N ARG A 234 8.73 14.23 -12.93
CA ARG A 234 10.06 14.00 -12.31
C ARG A 234 10.30 12.52 -11.99
N SER A 235 9.27 11.83 -11.49
CA SER A 235 9.33 10.41 -11.14
C SER A 235 9.55 9.50 -12.35
N ALA A 236 8.78 9.67 -13.41
CA ALA A 236 8.90 8.85 -14.62
C ALA A 236 10.23 9.08 -15.33
N VAL A 237 10.71 10.33 -15.35
CA VAL A 237 12.01 10.70 -15.92
C VAL A 237 13.14 10.04 -15.13
N LEU A 238 13.16 10.17 -13.80
CA LEU A 238 14.17 9.52 -12.95
C LEU A 238 14.17 8.00 -13.10
N GLU A 239 12.99 7.37 -13.11
CA GLU A 239 12.84 5.93 -13.27
C GLU A 239 13.33 5.44 -14.62
N ARG A 240 13.03 6.19 -15.70
CA ARG A 240 13.56 5.93 -17.04
C ARG A 240 15.09 5.99 -17.06
N MET A 241 15.68 7.04 -16.47
CA MET A 241 17.13 7.22 -16.41
C MET A 241 17.82 6.09 -15.63
N VAL A 242 17.25 5.70 -14.48
CA VAL A 242 17.77 4.58 -13.68
C VAL A 242 17.74 3.27 -14.48
N THR A 243 16.65 3.03 -15.20
CA THR A 243 16.49 1.84 -16.05
C THR A 243 17.50 1.82 -17.20
N GLU A 244 17.69 2.94 -17.90
CA GLU A 244 18.70 3.07 -18.97
C GLU A 244 20.13 2.85 -18.45
N LEU A 245 20.45 3.42 -17.29
CA LEU A 245 21.76 3.27 -16.66
C LEU A 245 22.03 1.82 -16.23
N GLU A 246 21.02 1.14 -15.70
CA GLU A 246 21.12 -0.28 -15.38
C GLU A 246 21.43 -1.06 -16.66
N TRP A 247 20.58 -0.94 -17.69
CA TRP A 247 20.68 -1.74 -18.90
C TRP A 247 22.00 -1.53 -19.64
N ALA A 248 22.54 -0.31 -19.60
CA ALA A 248 23.86 0.01 -20.15
C ALA A 248 25.02 -0.62 -19.36
N THR A 249 24.83 -0.88 -18.06
CA THR A 249 25.86 -1.42 -17.16
C THR A 249 25.94 -2.94 -17.24
N PHE A 250 24.79 -3.62 -17.16
CA PHE A 250 24.75 -5.08 -17.00
C PHE A 250 24.67 -5.86 -18.32
N GLY A 251 24.53 -5.17 -19.45
CA GLY A 251 24.58 -5.77 -20.79
C GLY A 251 23.28 -6.50 -21.20
N GLN A 252 23.25 -7.00 -22.44
CA GLN A 252 22.06 -7.64 -23.03
C GLN A 252 22.02 -9.18 -22.87
N ASP A 253 23.13 -9.81 -22.49
CA ASP A 253 23.29 -11.27 -22.54
C ASP A 253 22.79 -12.01 -21.27
N GLU A 254 22.04 -11.33 -20.41
CA GLU A 254 21.60 -11.93 -19.15
C GLU A 254 20.34 -12.80 -19.29
N LYS A 255 20.51 -14.06 -18.91
CA LYS A 255 19.43 -15.05 -18.87
C LYS A 255 18.28 -14.59 -17.98
N LYS A 256 17.06 -14.81 -18.46
CA LYS A 256 15.82 -14.55 -17.72
C LYS A 256 15.81 -15.16 -16.31
N SER A 257 15.52 -14.35 -15.29
CA SER A 257 15.34 -14.83 -13.92
C SER A 257 14.09 -15.72 -13.79
N LYS A 258 14.06 -16.58 -12.78
CA LYS A 258 12.88 -17.42 -12.52
C LYS A 258 11.72 -16.64 -11.91
N SER A 259 12.00 -15.50 -11.27
CA SER A 259 11.01 -14.73 -10.52
C SER A 259 10.94 -13.27 -10.98
N LEU A 260 9.75 -12.67 -10.86
CA LEU A 260 9.49 -11.26 -11.19
C LEU A 260 8.79 -10.56 -10.01
N LEU A 261 9.22 -9.33 -9.69
CA LEU A 261 8.51 -8.40 -8.80
C LEU A 261 7.84 -7.29 -9.61
N ILE A 262 6.61 -6.97 -9.24
CA ILE A 262 5.84 -5.89 -9.87
C ILE A 262 5.32 -4.96 -8.78
N ASN A 263 5.59 -3.66 -8.92
CA ASN A 263 4.90 -2.62 -8.15
C ASN A 263 3.71 -2.09 -8.95
N ALA A 264 2.51 -2.56 -8.63
CA ALA A 264 1.26 -2.09 -9.23
C ALA A 264 0.41 -1.30 -8.22
N ALA A 265 1.03 -0.72 -7.19
CA ALA A 265 0.36 0.03 -6.12
C ALA A 265 -0.47 1.23 -6.62
N LEU A 266 -0.13 1.78 -7.79
CA LEU A 266 -0.80 2.93 -8.41
C LEU A 266 -1.75 2.54 -9.55
N ASN A 267 -1.94 1.24 -9.80
CA ASN A 267 -2.82 0.73 -10.85
C ASN A 267 -4.12 0.22 -10.22
N ASP A 268 -5.27 0.72 -10.67
CA ASP A 268 -6.58 0.30 -10.15
C ASP A 268 -6.91 -1.16 -10.54
N LEU A 269 -6.59 -1.58 -11.78
CA LEU A 269 -6.84 -2.92 -12.33
C LEU A 269 -5.65 -3.43 -13.17
N PRO A 270 -4.46 -3.65 -12.59
CA PRO A 270 -3.24 -4.00 -13.32
C PRO A 270 -3.33 -5.27 -14.17
N PHE A 271 -4.17 -6.24 -13.77
CA PHE A 271 -4.33 -7.52 -14.48
C PHE A 271 -5.80 -7.78 -14.80
N TYR A 272 -6.59 -6.76 -15.13
CA TYR A 272 -7.98 -6.99 -15.53
C TYR A 272 -8.46 -5.89 -16.46
N GLU A 273 -8.65 -6.24 -17.72
CA GLU A 273 -9.31 -5.36 -18.69
C GLU A 273 -10.82 -5.56 -18.60
N SER A 274 -11.57 -4.47 -18.48
CA SER A 274 -13.02 -4.55 -18.60
C SER A 274 -13.38 -4.99 -20.02
N ILE A 275 -14.41 -5.83 -20.18
CA ILE A 275 -14.87 -6.35 -21.48
C ILE A 275 -15.22 -5.21 -22.48
N HIS A 276 -15.44 -4.00 -21.97
CA HIS A 276 -15.86 -2.83 -22.75
C HIS A 276 -14.74 -1.83 -23.05
N SER A 277 -13.53 -2.00 -22.52
CA SER A 277 -12.39 -1.16 -22.90
C SER A 277 -11.67 -1.80 -24.08
N GLU A 278 -11.45 -1.03 -25.16
CA GLU A 278 -10.42 -1.39 -26.15
C GLU A 278 -9.14 -1.77 -25.39
N ARG A 279 -8.51 -2.89 -25.76
CA ARG A 279 -7.37 -3.49 -25.04
C ARG A 279 -6.48 -2.40 -24.47
N SER A 280 -6.54 -2.21 -23.15
CA SER A 280 -5.79 -1.13 -22.56
C SER A 280 -4.32 -1.52 -22.66
N ARG A 281 -3.50 -0.66 -23.24
CA ARG A 281 -2.04 -0.86 -23.29
C ARG A 281 -1.42 -0.94 -21.89
N ASP A 282 -2.18 -0.57 -20.86
CA ASP A 282 -1.80 -0.54 -19.46
C ASP A 282 -1.96 -1.89 -18.74
N SER A 283 -2.58 -2.89 -19.36
CA SER A 283 -2.71 -4.23 -18.77
C SER A 283 -1.36 -4.93 -18.65
N LEU A 284 -1.06 -5.38 -17.44
CA LEU A 284 0.15 -6.10 -17.07
C LEU A 284 0.02 -7.63 -17.23
N ASP A 285 -1.09 -8.12 -17.81
CA ASP A 285 -1.32 -9.55 -18.08
C ASP A 285 -0.18 -10.21 -18.85
N HIS A 286 0.47 -9.47 -19.74
CA HIS A 286 1.59 -9.97 -20.54
C HIS A 286 2.79 -10.35 -19.67
N LEU A 287 2.99 -9.67 -18.51
CA LEU A 287 4.06 -9.99 -17.57
C LEU A 287 3.81 -11.33 -16.85
N LEU A 288 2.56 -11.64 -16.52
CA LEU A 288 2.20 -12.95 -15.96
C LEU A 288 2.40 -14.08 -16.97
N LYS A 289 2.25 -13.79 -18.27
CA LYS A 289 2.44 -14.74 -19.37
C LYS A 289 3.88 -14.82 -19.87
N ALA A 290 4.80 -14.01 -19.33
CA ALA A 290 6.16 -13.91 -19.84
C ALA A 290 7.04 -15.13 -19.52
N GLY A 291 6.53 -16.17 -18.85
CA GLY A 291 7.28 -17.41 -18.56
C GLY A 291 8.12 -17.37 -17.28
N TYR A 292 7.83 -16.44 -16.36
CA TYR A 292 8.35 -16.51 -15.00
C TYR A 292 7.70 -17.68 -14.25
N LYS A 293 8.47 -18.33 -13.37
CA LYS A 293 7.94 -19.38 -12.49
C LYS A 293 7.15 -18.81 -11.32
N LYS A 294 7.59 -17.66 -10.81
CA LYS A 294 6.94 -16.96 -9.69
C LYS A 294 6.83 -15.46 -9.99
N VAL A 295 5.68 -14.87 -9.76
CA VAL A 295 5.46 -13.42 -9.88
C VAL A 295 4.87 -12.91 -8.58
N VAL A 296 5.50 -11.90 -7.98
CA VAL A 296 5.06 -11.28 -6.73
C VAL A 296 4.66 -9.83 -7.01
N VAL A 297 3.42 -9.48 -6.73
CA VAL A 297 2.85 -8.19 -7.13
C VAL A 297 2.32 -7.43 -5.93
N LEU A 298 2.74 -6.19 -5.77
CA LEU A 298 2.12 -5.26 -4.85
C LEU A 298 0.95 -4.55 -5.52
N VAL A 299 -0.24 -4.56 -4.91
CA VAL A 299 -1.45 -3.92 -5.42
C VAL A 299 -2.12 -3.10 -4.33
N PRO A 300 -2.85 -2.01 -4.67
CA PRO A 300 -3.75 -1.38 -3.72
C PRO A 300 -4.90 -2.34 -3.41
N ASN A 301 -5.44 -2.29 -2.20
CA ASN A 301 -6.63 -3.08 -1.88
C ASN A 301 -7.82 -2.68 -2.75
N ALA A 302 -7.80 -1.46 -3.34
CA ALA A 302 -8.63 -1.01 -4.48
C ALA A 302 -8.89 -2.13 -5.50
N TYR A 303 -7.84 -2.85 -5.87
CA TYR A 303 -7.87 -3.94 -6.83
C TYR A 303 -8.73 -5.12 -6.36
N LEU A 304 -8.62 -5.48 -5.08
CA LEU A 304 -9.25 -6.68 -4.51
C LEU A 304 -10.78 -6.57 -4.39
N THR A 305 -11.36 -5.37 -4.52
CA THR A 305 -12.81 -5.15 -4.60
C THR A 305 -13.31 -4.86 -6.02
N GLY A 306 -12.44 -5.00 -7.03
CA GLY A 306 -12.80 -4.69 -8.41
C GLY A 306 -12.50 -3.25 -8.83
N GLY A 307 -11.38 -2.68 -8.39
CA GLY A 307 -10.85 -1.42 -8.92
C GLY A 307 -11.76 -0.23 -8.69
N ARG A 308 -12.19 0.00 -7.43
CA ARG A 308 -13.10 1.10 -7.06
C ARG A 308 -14.46 1.06 -7.81
N GLY A 309 -14.89 -0.13 -8.21
CA GLY A 309 -16.15 -0.37 -8.93
C GLY A 309 -16.01 -0.40 -10.46
N LEU A 310 -14.79 -0.32 -11.00
CA LEU A 310 -14.51 -0.48 -12.44
C LEU A 310 -14.68 -1.93 -12.93
N GLY A 311 -14.58 -2.91 -12.02
CA GLY A 311 -14.76 -4.32 -12.29
C GLY A 311 -15.54 -5.02 -11.18
N ASN A 312 -15.95 -6.26 -11.45
CA ASN A 312 -16.53 -7.12 -10.44
C ASN A 312 -15.40 -7.88 -9.72
N SER A 313 -15.34 -7.80 -8.38
CA SER A 313 -14.27 -8.46 -7.61
C SER A 313 -14.20 -9.97 -7.86
N GLN A 314 -15.33 -10.63 -8.13
CA GLN A 314 -15.40 -12.03 -8.50
C GLN A 314 -14.68 -12.30 -9.84
N ASN A 315 -14.91 -11.45 -10.85
CA ASN A 315 -14.29 -11.60 -12.15
C ASN A 315 -12.79 -11.33 -12.07
N VAL A 316 -12.39 -10.31 -11.31
CA VAL A 316 -10.97 -10.02 -11.04
C VAL A 316 -10.31 -11.22 -10.36
N PHE A 317 -10.92 -11.76 -9.30
CA PHE A 317 -10.40 -12.93 -8.60
C PHE A 317 -10.29 -14.16 -9.52
N GLN A 318 -11.33 -14.48 -10.28
CA GLN A 318 -11.32 -15.58 -11.24
C GLN A 318 -10.24 -15.41 -12.31
N HIS A 319 -10.03 -14.18 -12.79
CA HIS A 319 -8.95 -13.87 -13.72
C HIS A 319 -7.58 -14.10 -13.07
N CYS A 320 -7.35 -13.59 -11.85
CA CYS A 320 -6.11 -13.85 -11.11
C CYS A 320 -5.86 -15.35 -10.92
N VAL A 321 -6.88 -16.12 -10.54
CA VAL A 321 -6.78 -17.58 -10.41
C VAL A 321 -6.43 -18.23 -11.75
N SER A 322 -7.01 -17.77 -12.86
CA SER A 322 -6.68 -18.26 -14.21
C SER A 322 -5.23 -17.96 -14.62
N MET A 323 -4.64 -16.92 -14.04
CA MET A 323 -3.22 -16.56 -14.21
C MET A 323 -2.30 -17.20 -13.17
N GLY A 324 -2.81 -18.10 -12.32
CA GLY A 324 -2.00 -18.85 -11.36
C GLY A 324 -1.84 -18.21 -9.99
N LEU A 325 -2.80 -17.40 -9.52
CA LEU A 325 -2.81 -16.88 -8.14
C LEU A 325 -2.69 -18.04 -7.13
N THR A 326 -1.74 -17.95 -6.20
CA THR A 326 -1.50 -18.94 -5.13
C THR A 326 -1.60 -18.34 -3.74
N GLY A 327 -1.37 -17.03 -3.58
CA GLY A 327 -1.37 -16.37 -2.28
C GLY A 327 -1.85 -14.92 -2.32
N VAL A 328 -2.47 -14.49 -1.22
CA VAL A 328 -2.89 -13.10 -0.99
C VAL A 328 -2.43 -12.70 0.40
N ILE A 329 -1.58 -11.70 0.49
CA ILE A 329 -0.97 -11.25 1.74
C ILE A 329 -1.38 -9.81 2.01
N GLN A 330 -2.18 -9.60 3.06
CA GLN A 330 -2.62 -8.29 3.49
C GLN A 330 -1.52 -7.57 4.28
N LEU A 331 -1.16 -6.36 3.86
CA LEU A 331 -0.30 -5.47 4.64
C LEU A 331 -1.16 -4.59 5.57
N PRO A 332 -0.66 -4.19 6.75
CA PRO A 332 -1.37 -3.25 7.60
C PRO A 332 -1.62 -1.91 6.89
N ALA A 333 -2.70 -1.22 7.25
CA ALA A 333 -2.96 0.12 6.73
C ALA A 333 -1.85 1.10 7.13
N GLY A 334 -1.48 2.02 6.25
CA GLY A 334 -0.41 2.99 6.50
C GLY A 334 1.01 2.42 6.42
N VAL A 335 1.17 1.17 5.96
CA VAL A 335 2.46 0.57 5.58
C VAL A 335 3.07 1.26 4.37
N ILE A 336 2.23 1.69 3.45
CA ILE A 336 2.59 2.37 2.23
C ILE A 336 1.76 3.65 2.17
N GLY A 337 2.41 4.81 2.09
CA GLY A 337 1.73 6.07 1.81
C GLY A 337 0.84 6.61 2.90
N ALA A 338 -0.23 7.30 2.50
CA ALA A 338 -1.16 7.95 3.42
C ALA A 338 -1.76 6.93 4.41
N SER A 339 -1.99 7.38 5.65
CA SER A 339 -2.39 6.56 6.81
C SER A 339 -3.64 5.69 6.65
N HIS A 340 -4.36 5.77 5.53
CA HIS A 340 -5.67 5.14 5.35
C HIS A 340 -5.76 4.19 4.15
N GLU A 341 -4.78 4.18 3.24
CA GLU A 341 -4.80 3.22 2.12
C GLU A 341 -4.13 1.91 2.57
N ALA A 342 -4.77 0.79 2.23
CA ALA A 342 -4.26 -0.54 2.49
C ALA A 342 -3.81 -1.19 1.18
N TYR A 343 -2.79 -2.03 1.29
CA TYR A 343 -2.14 -2.69 0.16
C TYR A 343 -2.02 -4.18 0.45
N SER A 344 -1.95 -4.96 -0.62
CA SER A 344 -1.74 -6.39 -0.55
C SER A 344 -0.65 -6.83 -1.51
N ILE A 345 0.01 -7.92 -1.16
CA ILE A 345 0.93 -8.63 -2.04
C ILE A 345 0.22 -9.87 -2.57
N LEU A 346 0.24 -10.05 -3.89
CA LEU A 346 -0.28 -11.22 -4.58
C LEU A 346 0.88 -12.10 -5.02
N GLU A 347 0.77 -13.40 -4.76
CA GLU A 347 1.71 -14.41 -5.26
C GLU A 347 1.07 -15.16 -6.42
N PHE A 348 1.76 -15.22 -7.56
CA PHE A 348 1.36 -16.00 -8.72
C PHE A 348 2.44 -17.03 -9.06
N GLU A 349 1.99 -18.21 -9.47
CA GLU A 349 2.78 -19.23 -10.14
C GLU A 349 2.19 -19.43 -11.54
N PRO A 350 2.64 -18.65 -12.56
CA PRO A 350 2.04 -18.70 -13.88
C PRO A 350 1.99 -20.10 -14.49
N GLY A 351 0.82 -20.48 -15.01
CA GLY A 351 0.56 -21.80 -15.56
C GLY A 351 0.15 -22.85 -14.51
N ALA A 352 0.27 -22.57 -13.22
CA ALA A 352 -0.30 -23.41 -12.17
C ALA A 352 -1.84 -23.30 -12.16
N ARG A 353 -2.52 -24.44 -12.00
CA ARG A 353 -3.98 -24.47 -11.75
C ARG A 353 -4.22 -24.55 -10.26
N SER A 354 -4.10 -23.42 -9.59
CA SER A 354 -4.32 -23.32 -8.15
C SER A 354 -5.77 -23.66 -7.81
N THR A 355 -5.97 -24.73 -7.04
CA THR A 355 -7.28 -25.07 -6.45
C THR A 355 -7.45 -24.51 -5.05
N LYS A 356 -6.35 -23.99 -4.47
CA LYS A 356 -6.30 -23.41 -3.13
C LYS A 356 -5.51 -22.11 -3.17
N ILE A 357 -5.94 -21.15 -2.36
CA ILE A 357 -5.31 -19.85 -2.16
C ILE A 357 -4.91 -19.72 -0.70
N ASP A 358 -3.68 -19.28 -0.49
CA ASP A 358 -3.10 -19.02 0.83
C ASP A 358 -3.30 -17.56 1.23
N PHE A 359 -4.26 -17.30 2.11
CA PHE A 359 -4.52 -15.96 2.64
C PHE A 359 -3.69 -15.73 3.89
N ARG A 360 -2.96 -14.61 3.91
CA ARG A 360 -2.13 -14.25 5.05
C ARG A 360 -2.34 -12.79 5.44
N ASN A 361 -2.35 -12.48 6.74
CA ASN A 361 -2.46 -11.10 7.22
C ASN A 361 -1.25 -10.75 8.06
N ILE A 362 -0.61 -9.65 7.71
CA ILE A 362 0.43 -9.08 8.55
C ILE A 362 -0.29 -8.18 9.56
N ASP A 363 -0.67 -8.78 10.69
CA ASP A 363 -1.16 -8.01 11.83
C ASP A 363 0.02 -7.63 12.73
N PHE A 364 -0.17 -6.56 13.50
CA PHE A 364 0.68 -6.26 14.62
C PHE A 364 0.60 -7.45 15.61
N GLY A 365 -0.59 -7.86 16.01
CA GLY A 365 -0.69 -8.75 17.17
C GLY A 365 -0.21 -8.04 18.44
N LYS A 366 -0.01 -8.78 19.53
CA LYS A 366 0.32 -8.22 20.84
C LYS A 366 1.81 -7.93 20.95
N GLU A 367 2.20 -6.84 21.61
CA GLU A 367 3.61 -6.50 21.82
C GLU A 367 4.41 -7.62 22.50
N SER A 368 3.74 -8.47 23.29
CA SER A 368 4.31 -9.61 24.00
C SER A 368 4.46 -10.88 23.17
N ASP A 369 3.97 -10.92 21.92
CA ASP A 369 4.06 -12.10 21.06
C ASP A 369 5.45 -12.19 20.41
N PRO A 370 6.27 -13.23 20.71
CA PRO A 370 7.59 -13.40 20.10
C PRO A 370 7.52 -13.71 18.60
N ALA A 371 6.37 -14.14 18.09
CA ALA A 371 6.12 -14.38 16.68
C ALA A 371 5.58 -13.14 15.94
N ARG A 372 5.55 -11.96 16.59
CA ARG A 372 5.08 -10.73 15.97
C ARG A 372 5.91 -10.39 14.73
N LEU A 373 5.20 -10.03 13.66
CA LEU A 373 5.77 -9.70 12.36
C LEU A 373 6.40 -8.31 12.31
N TYR A 374 6.47 -7.60 13.44
CA TYR A 374 7.08 -6.28 13.54
C TYR A 374 7.98 -6.14 14.77
N GLN A 375 8.97 -5.27 14.67
CA GLN A 375 9.82 -4.91 15.79
C GLN A 375 9.95 -3.39 15.88
N LYS A 376 10.46 -2.88 17.00
CA LYS A 376 10.74 -1.46 17.14
C LYS A 376 11.85 -1.11 16.15
N ALA A 377 11.62 -0.08 15.34
CA ALA A 377 12.63 0.34 14.38
C ALA A 377 13.80 1.04 15.07
N ASP A 378 14.98 0.85 14.50
CA ASP A 378 16.15 1.64 14.84
C ASP A 378 15.91 3.12 14.51
N ARG A 379 16.38 3.99 15.41
CA ARG A 379 16.28 5.44 15.27
C ARG A 379 17.67 6.03 15.11
N GLY A 380 17.82 6.98 14.19
CA GLY A 380 19.10 7.63 13.96
C GLY A 380 19.07 8.60 12.77
N PHE A 381 20.13 9.38 12.65
CA PHE A 381 20.31 10.29 11.52
C PHE A 381 20.43 9.49 10.21
N GLY A 382 19.63 9.84 9.21
CA GLY A 382 19.61 9.13 7.91
C GLY A 382 18.75 7.87 7.88
N LEU A 383 18.09 7.49 8.98
CA LEU A 383 17.09 6.41 9.00
C LEU A 383 15.68 6.98 8.84
N PRO A 384 14.74 6.23 8.22
CA PRO A 384 13.35 6.65 8.08
C PRO A 384 12.70 6.91 9.45
N MET A 385 11.88 7.96 9.54
CA MET A 385 11.11 8.27 10.75
C MET A 385 9.95 7.28 10.91
N ARG A 386 10.19 6.16 11.58
CA ARG A 386 9.19 5.10 11.80
C ARG A 386 9.18 4.61 13.25
N ARG A 387 8.00 4.20 13.74
CA ARG A 387 7.85 3.62 15.09
C ARG A 387 8.29 2.15 15.12
N ASN A 388 7.95 1.42 14.07
CA ASN A 388 8.17 -0.02 13.92
C ASN A 388 8.85 -0.32 12.58
N GLU A 389 9.33 -1.55 12.41
CA GLU A 389 9.83 -2.11 11.16
C GLU A 389 9.40 -3.58 11.07
N LEU A 390 9.40 -4.16 9.86
CA LEU A 390 9.00 -5.55 9.67
C LEU A 390 10.06 -6.45 10.31
N ASN A 391 9.64 -7.39 11.17
CA ASN A 391 10.53 -8.38 11.77
C ASN A 391 10.84 -9.46 10.73
N LEU A 392 11.75 -9.16 9.81
CA LEU A 392 12.20 -10.10 8.78
C LEU A 392 12.76 -11.39 9.39
N GLY A 393 13.30 -11.39 10.62
CA GLY A 393 13.75 -12.61 11.28
C GLY A 393 12.62 -13.60 11.60
N SER A 394 11.38 -13.11 11.77
CA SER A 394 10.19 -13.95 12.01
C SER A 394 9.58 -14.53 10.73
N ILE A 395 10.04 -14.06 9.57
CA ILE A 395 9.55 -14.49 8.26
C ILE A 395 10.61 -15.43 7.68
N THR A 396 10.21 -16.66 7.41
CA THR A 396 11.13 -17.64 6.78
C THR A 396 11.61 -17.16 5.40
N SER A 397 12.69 -17.74 4.90
CA SER A 397 13.25 -17.41 3.58
C SER A 397 12.26 -17.62 2.43
N GLU A 398 11.31 -18.54 2.58
CA GLU A 398 10.20 -18.78 1.64
C GLU A 398 8.98 -17.86 1.86
N GLY A 399 9.07 -16.91 2.80
CA GLY A 399 7.96 -16.01 3.15
C GLY A 399 6.86 -16.64 4.01
N GLY A 400 7.13 -17.82 4.57
CA GLY A 400 6.27 -18.44 5.58
C GLY A 400 6.16 -17.57 6.83
N MET A 401 4.92 -17.34 7.26
CA MET A 401 4.54 -16.57 8.45
C MET A 401 3.89 -17.47 9.51
N PRO A 402 3.80 -17.04 10.79
CA PRO A 402 3.16 -17.80 11.85
C PRO A 402 1.73 -18.24 11.49
N GLN A 403 1.36 -19.47 11.84
CA GLN A 403 0.07 -20.07 11.46
C GLN A 403 -1.16 -19.26 11.90
N ALA A 404 -1.06 -18.49 13.00
CA ALA A 404 -2.19 -17.71 13.53
C ALA A 404 -2.70 -16.65 12.55
N SER A 405 -1.89 -16.26 11.56
CA SER A 405 -2.22 -15.22 10.58
C SER A 405 -2.35 -15.77 9.16
N ARG A 406 -2.57 -17.09 9.02
CA ARG A 406 -2.60 -17.81 7.74
C ARG A 406 -3.88 -18.64 7.63
N ASN A 407 -4.52 -18.62 6.47
CA ASN A 407 -5.62 -19.52 6.16
C ASN A 407 -5.61 -19.94 4.69
N ILE A 408 -5.64 -21.25 4.45
CA ILE A 408 -5.68 -21.82 3.10
C ILE A 408 -7.13 -22.17 2.78
N ARG A 409 -7.68 -21.57 1.72
CA ARG A 409 -9.06 -21.83 1.26
C ARG A 409 -9.06 -22.41 -0.15
N SER A 410 -10.03 -23.27 -0.45
CA SER A 410 -10.23 -23.67 -1.85
C SER A 410 -10.79 -22.50 -2.67
N VAL A 411 -10.52 -22.48 -3.98
CA VAL A 411 -11.09 -21.46 -4.87
C VAL A 411 -12.62 -21.48 -4.84
N GLU A 412 -13.22 -22.68 -4.77
CA GLU A 412 -14.66 -22.85 -4.64
C GLU A 412 -15.17 -22.27 -3.31
N ASP A 413 -14.44 -22.46 -2.20
CA ASP A 413 -14.80 -21.85 -0.92
C ASP A 413 -14.73 -20.33 -0.99
N VAL A 414 -13.73 -19.73 -1.67
CA VAL A 414 -13.65 -18.27 -1.80
C VAL A 414 -14.83 -17.73 -2.60
N LEU A 415 -15.18 -18.40 -3.71
CA LEU A 415 -16.30 -18.00 -4.56
C LEU A 415 -17.66 -18.21 -3.88
N SER A 416 -17.80 -19.26 -3.07
CA SER A 416 -19.03 -19.59 -2.36
C SER A 416 -19.19 -18.87 -1.02
N ARG A 417 -18.10 -18.58 -0.29
CA ARG A 417 -18.08 -17.87 1.00
C ARG A 417 -18.12 -16.34 0.91
N GLY A 418 -18.43 -15.79 -0.27
CA GLY A 418 -19.21 -14.55 -0.32
C GLY A 418 -20.56 -14.68 0.41
N LEU A 419 -20.99 -15.91 0.73
CA LEU A 419 -22.11 -16.23 1.62
C LEU A 419 -21.60 -17.02 2.82
N SER A 420 -21.92 -16.54 4.01
CA SER A 420 -21.71 -17.32 5.23
C SER A 420 -22.41 -18.69 5.16
N HIS A 421 -21.80 -19.68 5.81
CA HIS A 421 -22.36 -21.02 5.97
C HIS A 421 -23.74 -20.93 6.66
N GLN A 422 -24.67 -21.71 6.12
CA GLN A 422 -25.97 -22.09 6.65
C GLN A 422 -27.12 -21.13 6.32
N THR A 423 -27.96 -21.63 5.41
CA THR A 423 -29.40 -21.36 5.30
C THR A 423 -29.84 -19.96 4.84
N ARG A 424 -29.61 -19.60 3.57
CA ARG A 424 -30.70 -19.08 2.70
C ARG A 424 -30.31 -18.91 1.22
N SER A 425 -31.34 -19.12 0.38
CA SER A 425 -31.56 -18.63 -1.00
C SER A 425 -30.34 -18.47 -1.93
N LYS A 426 -30.30 -19.31 -2.99
CA LYS A 426 -29.43 -19.23 -4.19
C LYS A 426 -29.53 -17.91 -5.00
N ARG A 427 -29.76 -16.75 -4.39
CA ARG A 427 -29.48 -15.48 -5.06
C ARG A 427 -27.97 -15.30 -5.02
N SER A 428 -27.38 -15.25 -6.20
CA SER A 428 -25.93 -15.20 -6.48
C SER A 428 -25.23 -14.18 -5.58
N ALA A 429 -24.65 -14.62 -4.48
CA ALA A 429 -23.71 -13.75 -3.80
C ALA A 429 -22.48 -13.67 -4.66
N GLN A 430 -22.24 -12.46 -5.12
CA GLN A 430 -21.00 -12.13 -5.76
C GLN A 430 -19.97 -11.90 -4.67
N LEU A 431 -18.75 -12.39 -4.92
CA LEU A 431 -17.61 -12.03 -4.10
C LEU A 431 -17.53 -10.50 -4.02
N VAL A 432 -17.45 -9.96 -2.80
CA VAL A 432 -17.35 -8.51 -2.55
C VAL A 432 -15.88 -8.07 -2.54
N SER A 433 -15.01 -8.91 -1.99
CA SER A 433 -13.57 -8.69 -1.91
C SER A 433 -12.85 -10.01 -1.65
N PHE A 434 -11.62 -10.13 -2.12
CA PHE A 434 -10.70 -11.21 -1.75
C PHE A 434 -9.54 -10.75 -0.85
N GLU A 435 -9.73 -9.70 -0.05
CA GLU A 435 -8.80 -9.30 1.02
C GLU A 435 -8.55 -10.43 2.04
N ALA A 436 -7.30 -10.64 2.44
CA ALA A 436 -6.94 -11.78 3.31
C ALA A 436 -7.62 -11.74 4.68
N SER A 437 -7.88 -10.56 5.22
CA SER A 437 -8.61 -10.36 6.49
C SER A 437 -9.98 -11.04 6.51
N ARG A 438 -10.65 -11.16 5.35
CA ARG A 438 -11.96 -11.81 5.23
C ARG A 438 -11.92 -13.33 5.35
N PHE A 439 -10.76 -13.94 5.12
CA PHE A 439 -10.63 -15.39 5.09
C PHE A 439 -9.87 -15.95 6.29
N ILE A 440 -9.25 -15.11 7.11
CA ILE A 440 -8.53 -15.55 8.30
C ILE A 440 -9.52 -15.75 9.45
N GLU A 441 -9.44 -16.92 10.08
CA GLU A 441 -10.32 -17.27 11.19
C GLU A 441 -9.94 -16.49 12.45
N GLN A 442 -10.89 -15.73 13.00
CA GLN A 442 -10.71 -15.09 14.29
C GLN A 442 -10.92 -16.11 15.40
N LYS A 443 -9.83 -16.47 16.08
CA LYS A 443 -9.80 -17.48 17.16
C LYS A 443 -10.81 -17.19 18.28
N GLY A 444 -11.08 -15.92 18.59
CA GLY A 444 -11.92 -15.53 19.73
C GLY A 444 -13.39 -15.92 19.63
N PHE A 445 -13.89 -16.27 18.45
CA PHE A 445 -15.31 -16.58 18.24
C PHE A 445 -15.59 -18.09 18.13
N GLN A 446 -14.59 -18.91 17.82
CA GLN A 446 -14.79 -20.34 17.61
C GLN A 446 -15.22 -21.07 18.89
N ASP A 447 -14.72 -20.61 20.03
CA ASP A 447 -15.02 -21.17 21.34
C ASP A 447 -16.49 -20.96 21.75
N LEU A 448 -17.20 -20.00 21.13
CA LEU A 448 -18.60 -19.71 21.45
C LEU A 448 -19.59 -20.57 20.67
N TYR A 449 -19.24 -21.03 19.46
CA TYR A 449 -20.15 -21.81 18.61
C TYR A 449 -20.71 -23.09 19.25
N PRO A 450 -19.93 -23.86 20.04
CA PRO A 450 -20.48 -25.05 20.69
C PRO A 450 -21.48 -24.74 21.81
N HIS A 451 -21.45 -23.52 22.34
CA HIS A 451 -22.19 -23.13 23.55
C HIS A 451 -23.38 -22.22 23.28
N LEU A 452 -23.39 -21.56 22.11
CA LEU A 452 -24.43 -20.61 21.73
C LEU A 452 -25.06 -21.01 20.39
N GLN A 453 -26.36 -20.73 20.27
CA GLN A 453 -27.09 -20.76 19.02
C GLN A 453 -26.99 -19.40 18.36
N PHE A 454 -26.76 -19.37 17.06
CA PHE A 454 -26.62 -18.14 16.29
C PHE A 454 -27.67 -18.05 15.19
N ALA A 455 -28.08 -16.82 14.88
CA ALA A 455 -28.85 -16.51 13.69
C ALA A 455 -28.24 -15.29 12.97
N PRO A 456 -28.38 -15.18 11.64
CA PRO A 456 -28.05 -13.96 10.92
C PRO A 456 -28.82 -12.75 11.46
N LEU A 457 -28.17 -11.59 11.53
CA LEU A 457 -28.79 -10.34 11.96
C LEU A 457 -30.03 -10.02 11.11
N SER A 458 -29.94 -10.28 9.81
CA SER A 458 -31.06 -10.09 8.87
C SER A 458 -32.29 -10.94 9.19
N ASP A 459 -32.21 -11.99 9.99
CA ASP A 459 -33.38 -12.75 10.44
C ASP A 459 -34.13 -12.04 11.57
N LEU A 460 -33.42 -11.26 12.40
CA LEU A 460 -33.96 -10.55 13.56
C LEU A 460 -34.51 -9.16 13.18
N VAL A 461 -33.80 -8.43 12.32
CA VAL A 461 -34.09 -7.02 12.02
C VAL A 461 -34.25 -6.76 10.53
N ASN A 462 -35.02 -5.72 10.20
CA ASN A 462 -34.99 -5.05 8.92
C ASN A 462 -33.79 -4.07 8.90
N ILE A 463 -32.97 -4.16 7.87
CA ILE A 463 -31.78 -3.32 7.70
C ILE A 463 -32.09 -2.27 6.65
N TYR A 464 -32.10 -1.00 7.05
CA TYR A 464 -32.38 0.12 6.17
C TYR A 464 -31.12 0.93 5.90
N ARG A 465 -30.72 1.02 4.64
CA ARG A 465 -29.68 1.94 4.20
C ARG A 465 -30.23 3.36 4.16
N ILE A 466 -29.56 4.26 4.85
CA ILE A 466 -29.94 5.68 4.86
C ILE A 466 -29.56 6.31 3.52
N GLN A 467 -30.52 7.01 2.91
CA GLN A 467 -30.33 7.70 1.64
C GLN A 467 -30.01 9.18 1.85
N HIS A 468 -29.42 9.80 0.83
CA HIS A 468 -29.21 11.24 0.82
C HIS A 468 -30.55 12.00 0.80
N MET A 469 -30.67 13.00 1.67
CA MET A 469 -31.81 13.91 1.78
C MET A 469 -31.43 15.26 1.17
N GLN A 470 -32.31 15.84 0.36
CA GLN A 470 -32.06 17.16 -0.22
C GLN A 470 -32.29 18.25 0.83
N SER A 471 -31.29 19.09 1.05
CA SER A 471 -31.37 20.18 2.02
C SER A 471 -32.39 21.24 1.56
N ALA A 472 -33.18 21.74 2.51
CA ALA A 472 -34.07 22.87 2.33
C ALA A 472 -33.64 24.06 3.20
N LEU A 473 -34.21 25.24 2.93
CA LEU A 473 -34.15 26.37 3.83
C LEU A 473 -35.06 26.13 5.06
N PRO A 474 -34.80 26.78 6.20
CA PRO A 474 -35.60 26.61 7.40
C PRO A 474 -37.09 26.95 7.24
N GLU A 475 -37.42 27.95 6.41
CA GLU A 475 -38.81 28.38 6.17
C GLU A 475 -39.68 27.34 5.42
N ASP A 476 -39.07 26.54 4.55
CA ASP A 476 -39.78 25.67 3.60
C ASP A 476 -39.53 24.17 3.83
N GLY A 477 -38.73 23.83 4.85
CA GLY A 477 -38.26 22.46 5.07
C GLY A 477 -38.78 21.81 6.34
N ILE A 478 -38.86 20.48 6.32
CA ILE A 478 -39.21 19.66 7.49
C ILE A 478 -37.97 19.60 8.41
N GLU A 479 -38.11 20.07 9.65
CA GLU A 479 -37.02 20.03 10.64
C GLU A 479 -36.75 18.59 11.09
N TYR A 480 -35.47 18.21 11.16
CA TYR A 480 -35.02 16.96 11.76
C TYR A 480 -33.64 17.12 12.42
N LEU A 481 -33.31 16.19 13.32
CA LEU A 481 -32.02 16.09 13.98
C LEU A 481 -31.16 15.01 13.31
N GLU A 482 -30.08 15.40 12.64
CA GLU A 482 -29.12 14.47 12.04
C GLU A 482 -28.04 14.05 13.05
N ILE A 483 -27.86 12.74 13.23
CA ILE A 483 -26.86 12.15 14.12
C ILE A 483 -25.67 11.63 13.32
N GLY A 484 -24.47 12.12 13.63
CA GLY A 484 -23.20 11.66 13.09
C GLY A 484 -22.43 10.74 14.03
N GLY A 485 -21.28 10.25 13.56
CA GLY A 485 -20.39 9.40 14.37
C GLY A 485 -19.86 10.08 15.63
N ASN A 486 -19.63 11.40 15.59
CA ASN A 486 -19.13 12.17 16.72
C ASN A 486 -20.22 12.45 17.78
N ASP A 487 -21.50 12.31 17.41
CA ASP A 487 -22.63 12.57 18.31
C ASP A 487 -23.02 11.35 19.15
N ILE A 488 -22.35 10.21 18.94
CA ILE A 488 -22.56 8.98 19.72
C ILE A 488 -21.53 8.93 20.84
N GLY A 489 -21.99 8.88 22.09
CA GLY A 489 -21.17 8.75 23.27
C GLY A 489 -20.42 7.42 23.38
N PRO A 490 -19.49 7.28 24.33
CA PRO A 490 -18.74 6.04 24.55
C PRO A 490 -19.64 4.86 24.98
N PHE A 491 -20.83 5.16 25.51
CA PHE A 491 -21.81 4.17 25.94
C PHE A 491 -22.92 3.91 24.91
N GLY A 492 -22.79 4.44 23.69
CA GLY A 492 -23.77 4.25 22.61
C GLY A 492 -25.08 5.02 22.81
N ASN A 493 -25.05 6.06 23.64
CA ASN A 493 -26.07 7.09 23.78
C ASN A 493 -25.86 8.23 22.77
N ILE A 494 -26.91 8.98 22.47
CA ILE A 494 -26.82 10.20 21.66
C ILE A 494 -26.48 11.38 22.57
N GLU A 495 -25.39 12.08 22.30
CA GLU A 495 -24.88 13.22 23.08
C GLU A 495 -24.98 14.55 22.31
N GLY A 496 -25.37 14.49 21.04
CA GLY A 496 -25.42 15.64 20.15
C GLY A 496 -26.38 15.46 18.98
N GLY A 497 -26.07 16.13 17.88
CA GLY A 497 -26.88 16.13 16.67
C GLY A 497 -26.93 17.51 16.02
N THR A 498 -26.98 17.51 14.69
CA THR A 498 -27.09 18.75 13.91
C THR A 498 -28.52 18.91 13.42
N LYS A 499 -29.16 20.03 13.80
CA LYS A 499 -30.47 20.39 13.23
C LYS A 499 -30.34 20.66 11.74
N LYS A 500 -31.22 20.06 10.95
CA LYS A 500 -31.29 20.20 9.50
C LYS A 500 -32.73 20.31 9.03
N TYR A 501 -32.89 20.78 7.80
CA TYR A 501 -34.17 20.94 7.13
C TYR A 501 -34.11 20.17 5.80
N VAL A 502 -35.16 19.42 5.53
CA VAL A 502 -35.28 18.61 4.31
C VAL A 502 -36.48 19.06 3.50
N ASP A 503 -36.36 18.98 2.17
CA ASP A 503 -37.49 19.29 1.28
C ASP A 503 -38.62 18.25 1.38
N GLU A 504 -39.83 18.66 0.98
CA GLU A 504 -41.01 17.79 0.96
C GLU A 504 -40.82 16.57 0.04
N ILE A 505 -40.01 16.70 -1.02
CA ILE A 505 -39.67 15.61 -1.95
C ILE A 505 -38.95 14.47 -1.21
N SER A 506 -38.12 14.79 -0.22
CA SER A 506 -37.38 13.83 0.58
C SER A 506 -38.10 13.40 1.86
N GLU A 507 -39.33 13.83 2.11
CA GLU A 507 -40.14 13.44 3.28
C GLU A 507 -40.25 11.91 3.40
N SER A 508 -40.55 11.22 2.28
CA SER A 508 -40.63 9.76 2.26
C SER A 508 -39.30 9.06 2.62
N ARG A 509 -38.15 9.72 2.36
CA ARG A 509 -36.82 9.22 2.76
C ARG A 509 -36.57 9.51 4.24
N LEU A 510 -36.99 10.68 4.72
CA LEU A 510 -36.96 11.06 6.12
C LEU A 510 -37.72 10.05 6.98
N ASP A 511 -38.95 9.73 6.61
CA ASP A 511 -39.79 8.79 7.37
C ASP A 511 -39.20 7.38 7.44
N LYS A 512 -38.60 6.91 6.34
CA LYS A 512 -37.90 5.61 6.32
C LYS A 512 -36.65 5.63 7.21
N ALA A 513 -35.96 6.75 7.29
CA ALA A 513 -34.72 6.91 8.04
C ALA A 513 -34.96 7.27 9.53
N ARG A 514 -36.15 7.78 9.88
CA ARG A 514 -36.55 8.14 11.24
C ARG A 514 -36.32 6.96 12.19
N LEU A 515 -35.65 7.26 13.30
CA LEU A 515 -35.42 6.33 14.39
C LEU A 515 -36.61 6.32 15.35
N LYS A 516 -37.03 5.13 15.75
CA LYS A 516 -38.05 4.89 16.78
C LYS A 516 -37.40 4.33 18.04
N PRO A 517 -38.03 4.44 19.23
CA PRO A 517 -37.54 3.79 20.43
C PRO A 517 -37.30 2.30 20.20
N GLY A 518 -36.11 1.81 20.58
CA GLY A 518 -35.69 0.44 20.35
C GLY A 518 -35.10 0.14 18.96
N ASP A 519 -35.08 1.10 18.03
CA ASP A 519 -34.23 1.00 16.84
C ASP A 519 -32.76 1.11 17.24
N LEU A 520 -31.90 0.39 16.51
CA LEU A 520 -30.45 0.59 16.58
C LEU A 520 -29.95 1.20 15.27
N PHE A 521 -28.78 1.81 15.30
CA PHE A 521 -28.08 2.16 14.08
C PHE A 521 -26.59 1.88 14.20
N LEU A 522 -26.04 1.29 13.14
CA LEU A 522 -24.66 0.79 13.07
C LEU A 522 -23.89 1.60 12.03
N CYS A 523 -22.74 2.13 12.43
CA CYS A 523 -21.84 2.84 11.54
C CYS A 523 -21.18 1.83 10.59
N ILE A 524 -21.45 1.98 9.30
CA ILE A 524 -20.90 1.14 8.23
C ILE A 524 -19.85 1.87 7.38
N ARG A 525 -19.57 3.14 7.66
CA ARG A 525 -18.55 3.94 6.97
C ARG A 525 -17.81 4.86 7.92
N GLY A 526 -16.48 4.87 7.85
CA GLY A 526 -15.64 5.69 8.72
C GLY A 526 -15.40 5.03 10.07
N SER A 527 -16.15 5.41 11.11
CA SER A 527 -16.08 4.79 12.44
C SER A 527 -16.84 3.46 12.50
N VAL A 528 -16.47 2.55 11.59
CA VAL A 528 -17.12 1.25 11.41
C VAL A 528 -17.24 0.50 12.73
N GLY A 529 -18.42 -0.04 13.02
CA GLY A 529 -18.68 -0.79 14.25
C GLY A 529 -19.18 0.05 15.41
N LYS A 530 -19.24 1.39 15.29
CA LYS A 530 -19.90 2.24 16.29
C LYS A 530 -21.42 2.03 16.21
N VAL A 531 -22.06 1.75 17.34
CA VAL A 531 -23.48 1.43 17.43
C VAL A 531 -24.14 2.35 18.44
N CYS A 532 -25.39 2.69 18.17
CA CYS A 532 -26.25 3.43 19.10
C CYS A 532 -27.60 2.74 19.22
N LEU A 533 -28.17 2.75 20.43
CA LEU A 533 -29.53 2.31 20.71
C LEU A 533 -30.41 3.55 20.90
N MET A 534 -31.51 3.64 20.16
CA MET A 534 -32.44 4.75 20.28
C MET A 534 -33.27 4.61 21.56
N GLY A 535 -33.13 5.61 22.43
CA GLY A 535 -33.93 5.76 23.64
C GLY A 535 -35.35 6.26 23.38
N PRO A 536 -36.01 6.86 24.39
CA PRO A 536 -37.33 7.48 24.23
C PRO A 536 -37.34 8.52 23.09
N GLU A 537 -38.46 8.60 22.38
CA GLU A 537 -38.60 9.51 21.24
C GLU A 537 -38.59 10.97 21.71
N GLY A 538 -37.82 11.81 21.01
CA GLY A 538 -37.81 13.25 21.24
C GLY A 538 -38.92 13.97 20.47
N ASN A 539 -39.03 15.29 20.65
CA ASN A 539 -40.04 16.10 19.97
C ASN A 539 -39.76 16.33 18.48
N ILE A 540 -38.53 16.03 18.02
CA ILE A 540 -38.08 16.26 16.64
C ILE A 540 -37.65 14.91 16.04
N PRO A 541 -38.00 14.62 14.77
CA PRO A 541 -37.54 13.43 14.08
C PRO A 541 -36.01 13.30 14.15
N THR A 542 -35.53 12.17 14.67
CA THR A 542 -34.09 11.90 14.78
C THR A 542 -33.68 10.88 13.73
N VAL A 543 -32.61 11.18 12.99
CA VAL A 543 -32.17 10.40 11.83
C VAL A 543 -30.64 10.28 11.84
N PRO A 544 -30.07 9.08 11.65
CA PRO A 544 -28.62 8.95 11.52
C PRO A 544 -28.18 9.38 10.11
N ASN A 545 -26.96 9.88 9.95
CA ASN A 545 -26.45 10.25 8.63
C ASN A 545 -26.19 9.03 7.72
N GLN A 546 -25.78 9.27 6.47
CA GLN A 546 -25.56 8.22 5.45
C GLN A 546 -24.41 7.24 5.75
N SER A 547 -23.62 7.49 6.80
CA SER A 547 -22.57 6.56 7.23
C SER A 547 -23.11 5.38 8.03
N PHE A 548 -24.42 5.35 8.31
CA PHE A 548 -25.08 4.35 9.12
C PHE A 548 -26.08 3.50 8.34
N VAL A 549 -26.41 2.36 8.92
CA VAL A 549 -27.63 1.61 8.63
C VAL A 549 -28.53 1.61 9.85
N LYS A 550 -29.83 1.72 9.64
CA LYS A 550 -30.84 1.54 10.69
C LYS A 550 -31.22 0.07 10.79
N LEU A 551 -31.33 -0.42 12.01
CA LEU A 551 -31.71 -1.78 12.37
C LEU A 551 -33.02 -1.70 13.17
N SER A 552 -34.12 -2.17 12.59
CA SER A 552 -35.43 -2.21 13.25
C SER A 552 -35.91 -3.64 13.37
N PHE A 553 -36.28 -4.09 14.56
CA PHE A 553 -36.78 -5.46 14.74
C PHE A 553 -38.02 -5.73 13.87
N LYS A 554 -38.06 -6.91 13.25
CA LYS A 554 -39.19 -7.30 12.37
C LYS A 554 -40.50 -7.51 13.12
N LYS A 555 -40.39 -7.91 14.37
CA LYS A 555 -41.48 -8.14 15.31
C LYS A 555 -41.04 -7.67 16.69
N ASN A 556 -41.99 -7.32 17.55
CA ASN A 556 -41.70 -7.11 18.95
C ASN A 556 -41.16 -8.41 19.56
N PRO A 557 -39.95 -8.40 20.15
CA PRO A 557 -39.37 -9.57 20.78
C PRO A 557 -40.29 -10.08 21.89
N LYS A 558 -40.49 -11.40 21.95
CA LYS A 558 -41.19 -12.03 23.08
C LYS A 558 -40.26 -12.14 24.29
N GLU A 559 -40.86 -12.47 25.44
CA GLU A 559 -40.11 -12.97 26.58
C GLU A 559 -39.26 -14.17 26.12
N ASN A 560 -37.97 -14.15 26.47
CA ASN A 560 -36.98 -15.14 26.04
C ASN A 560 -36.51 -15.08 24.57
N GLU A 561 -36.70 -13.95 23.89
CA GLU A 561 -36.09 -13.66 22.58
C GLU A 561 -35.07 -12.51 22.69
N VAL A 562 -34.15 -12.42 21.73
CA VAL A 562 -33.19 -11.31 21.66
C VAL A 562 -33.93 -9.98 21.51
N ASN A 563 -33.67 -9.07 22.44
CA ASN A 563 -34.25 -7.72 22.45
C ASN A 563 -33.23 -6.67 21.95
N PRO A 564 -33.65 -5.40 21.73
CA PRO A 564 -32.75 -4.35 21.25
C PRO A 564 -31.52 -4.11 22.14
N GLU A 565 -31.68 -4.22 23.46
CA GLU A 565 -30.59 -4.01 24.42
C GLU A 565 -29.52 -5.08 24.33
N LEU A 566 -29.92 -6.35 24.27
CA LEU A 566 -28.99 -7.47 24.11
C LEU A 566 -28.29 -7.42 22.75
N LEU A 567 -29.02 -7.05 21.67
CA LEU A 567 -28.40 -6.85 20.37
C LEU A 567 -27.39 -5.69 20.40
N PHE A 568 -27.74 -4.56 21.03
CA PHE A 568 -26.83 -3.43 21.21
C PHE A 568 -25.55 -3.88 21.94
N TRP A 569 -25.71 -4.61 23.04
CA TRP A 569 -24.59 -5.14 23.82
C TRP A 569 -23.70 -6.08 23.01
N TRP A 570 -24.32 -7.00 22.26
CA TRP A 570 -23.58 -7.89 21.35
C TRP A 570 -22.78 -7.12 20.31
N LEU A 571 -23.41 -6.18 19.62
CA LEU A 571 -22.76 -5.39 18.56
C LEU A 571 -21.61 -4.52 19.11
N ASN A 572 -21.70 -4.08 20.37
CA ASN A 572 -20.66 -3.28 21.03
C ASN A 572 -19.57 -4.13 21.71
N SER A 573 -19.74 -5.45 21.78
CA SER A 573 -18.74 -6.36 22.36
C SER A 573 -17.40 -6.28 21.62
N ALA A 574 -16.30 -6.59 22.32
CA ALA A 574 -14.98 -6.61 21.69
C ALA A 574 -14.93 -7.64 20.54
N GLN A 575 -15.56 -8.80 20.75
CA GLN A 575 -15.64 -9.89 19.79
C GLN A 575 -16.38 -9.46 18.52
N CYS A 576 -17.57 -8.87 18.65
CA CYS A 576 -18.31 -8.41 17.47
C CYS A 576 -17.60 -7.27 16.75
N ARG A 577 -16.95 -6.35 17.47
CA ARG A 577 -16.15 -5.28 16.85
C ARG A 577 -14.95 -5.82 16.07
N GLU A 578 -14.28 -6.85 16.56
CA GLU A 578 -13.21 -7.55 15.82
C GLU A 578 -13.74 -8.22 14.55
N ILE A 579 -14.94 -8.85 14.62
CA ILE A 579 -15.60 -9.44 13.43
C ILE A 579 -15.90 -8.35 12.40
N LEU A 580 -16.52 -7.24 12.81
CA LEU A 580 -16.84 -6.13 11.92
C LEU A 580 -15.58 -5.50 11.32
N ALA A 581 -14.51 -5.35 12.11
CA ALA A 581 -13.22 -4.84 11.61
C ALA A 581 -12.61 -5.76 10.55
N SER A 582 -12.71 -7.09 10.68
CA SER A 582 -12.19 -8.03 9.67
C SER A 582 -12.96 -8.02 8.35
N LYS A 583 -14.26 -7.70 8.40
CA LYS A 583 -15.11 -7.56 7.21
C LYS A 583 -15.02 -6.18 6.57
N ALA A 584 -14.51 -5.18 7.28
CA ALA A 584 -14.41 -3.81 6.77
C ALA A 584 -13.44 -3.76 5.58
N LEU A 585 -13.93 -3.26 4.45
CA LEU A 585 -13.12 -2.98 3.28
C LEU A 585 -12.18 -1.84 3.57
N SER A 586 -10.91 -2.05 3.28
CA SER A 586 -9.81 -1.16 3.68
C SER A 586 -9.45 -0.12 2.61
N GLN A 587 -10.37 0.17 1.69
CA GLN A 587 -10.18 1.17 0.63
C GLN A 587 -10.51 2.58 1.09
N GLY A 588 -9.48 3.31 1.50
CA GLY A 588 -9.59 4.70 1.94
C GLY A 588 -10.39 4.82 3.23
N VAL A 589 -11.66 5.21 3.16
CA VAL A 589 -12.53 5.26 4.34
C VAL A 589 -13.10 3.86 4.57
N PRO A 590 -12.85 3.23 5.73
CA PRO A 590 -13.33 1.88 6.03
C PRO A 590 -14.84 1.74 5.82
N ARG A 591 -15.26 0.63 5.19
CA ARG A 591 -16.67 0.39 4.86
C ARG A 591 -17.09 -1.06 5.09
N LEU A 592 -18.30 -1.26 5.60
CA LEU A 592 -18.99 -2.55 5.57
C LEU A 592 -19.98 -2.60 4.42
N SER A 593 -20.05 -3.75 3.73
CA SER A 593 -21.16 -3.99 2.80
C SER A 593 -22.44 -4.31 3.58
N ILE A 594 -23.60 -4.07 2.96
CA ILE A 594 -24.89 -4.42 3.59
C ILE A 594 -24.99 -5.93 3.80
N SER A 595 -24.49 -6.73 2.85
CA SER A 595 -24.46 -8.19 2.97
C SER A 595 -23.62 -8.66 4.17
N ASP A 596 -22.50 -7.98 4.47
CA ASP A 596 -21.69 -8.32 5.65
C ASP A 596 -22.44 -8.07 6.97
N VAL A 597 -23.30 -7.04 7.00
CA VAL A 597 -24.16 -6.72 8.15
C VAL A 597 -25.33 -7.70 8.23
N GLU A 598 -25.96 -8.04 7.11
CA GLU A 598 -27.04 -9.02 7.03
C GLU A 598 -26.62 -10.41 7.54
N ASP A 599 -25.40 -10.82 7.18
CA ASP A 599 -24.76 -12.10 7.52
C ASP A 599 -24.07 -12.09 8.90
N LEU A 600 -24.13 -10.99 9.65
CA LEU A 600 -23.53 -10.93 10.97
C LEU A 600 -24.27 -11.91 11.90
N LEU A 601 -23.54 -12.88 12.47
CA LEU A 601 -24.11 -13.85 13.38
C LEU A 601 -24.36 -13.21 14.76
N VAL A 602 -25.59 -13.37 15.25
CA VAL A 602 -26.06 -12.88 16.54
C VAL A 602 -26.41 -14.06 17.43
N PRO A 603 -25.93 -14.13 18.68
CA PRO A 603 -26.31 -15.18 19.60
C PRO A 603 -27.78 -15.05 19.98
N ILE A 604 -28.56 -16.11 19.78
CA ILE A 604 -30.00 -16.18 20.05
C ILE A 604 -30.38 -17.19 21.14
N GLY A 605 -29.42 -17.96 21.64
CA GLY A 605 -29.62 -18.86 22.77
C GLY A 605 -28.35 -19.64 23.11
N PRO A 606 -28.41 -20.60 24.06
CA PRO A 606 -29.52 -20.88 24.96
C PRO A 606 -29.91 -19.68 25.83
N TRP A 607 -31.22 -19.49 26.06
CA TRP A 607 -31.72 -18.31 26.76
C TRP A 607 -31.16 -18.15 28.18
N ALA A 608 -30.94 -19.24 28.92
CA ALA A 608 -30.37 -19.18 30.27
C ALA A 608 -29.02 -18.43 30.33
N ILE A 609 -28.20 -18.52 29.27
CA ILE A 609 -26.93 -17.79 29.16
C ILE A 609 -27.20 -16.34 28.81
N LEU A 610 -28.07 -16.08 27.84
CA LEU A 610 -28.41 -14.72 27.43
C LEU A 610 -29.09 -13.92 28.55
N GLU A 611 -29.92 -14.55 29.36
CA GLU A 611 -30.57 -13.94 30.52
C GLU A 611 -29.54 -13.49 31.57
N LEU A 612 -28.49 -14.30 31.79
CA LEU A 612 -27.37 -13.92 32.66
C LEU A 612 -26.65 -12.69 32.12
N GLU A 613 -26.38 -12.63 30.82
CA GLU A 613 -25.75 -11.48 30.18
C GLU A 613 -26.65 -10.24 30.21
N CYS A 614 -27.97 -10.38 30.05
CA CYS A 614 -28.92 -9.30 30.24
C CYS A 614 -28.85 -8.73 31.67
N LYS A 615 -28.81 -9.59 32.70
CA LYS A 615 -28.69 -9.16 34.10
C LYS A 615 -27.38 -8.40 34.35
N LYS A 616 -26.27 -8.85 33.77
CA LYS A 616 -24.98 -8.14 33.84
C LYS A 616 -25.06 -6.77 33.16
N TYR A 617 -25.72 -6.70 32.01
CA TYR A 617 -25.91 -5.44 31.28
C TYR A 617 -26.76 -4.44 32.08
N GLU A 618 -27.86 -4.89 32.70
CA GLU A 618 -28.67 -4.03 33.59
C GLU A 618 -27.86 -3.48 34.75
N GLN A 619 -27.08 -4.34 35.41
CA GLN A 619 -26.20 -3.94 36.49
C GLN A 619 -25.15 -2.92 36.02
N TRP A 620 -24.54 -3.17 34.87
CA TRP A 620 -23.58 -2.25 34.25
C TRP A 620 -24.21 -0.88 33.93
N LYS A 621 -25.45 -0.84 33.40
CA LYS A 621 -26.16 0.43 33.14
C LYS A 621 -26.33 1.25 34.42
N ILE A 622 -26.66 0.60 35.54
CA ILE A 622 -26.80 1.26 36.84
C ILE A 622 -25.46 1.85 37.29
N GLU A 623 -24.38 1.08 37.20
CA GLU A 623 -23.03 1.49 37.60
C GLU A 623 -22.47 2.63 36.74
N VAL A 624 -22.68 2.58 35.42
CA VAL A 624 -22.29 3.65 34.49
C VAL A 624 -23.05 4.93 34.81
N LYS A 625 -24.37 4.85 35.02
CA LYS A 625 -25.18 6.02 35.39
C LYS A 625 -24.69 6.66 36.68
N GLN A 626 -24.45 5.86 37.71
CA GLN A 626 -23.88 6.36 38.98
C GLN A 626 -22.52 7.04 38.77
N SER A 627 -21.65 6.42 37.97
CA SER A 627 -20.32 6.95 37.66
C SER A 627 -20.38 8.30 36.93
N LEU A 628 -21.31 8.44 35.97
CA LEU A 628 -21.56 9.71 35.28
C LEU A 628 -22.10 10.78 36.25
N ASP A 629 -23.06 10.43 37.11
CA ASP A 629 -23.60 11.34 38.13
C ASP A 629 -22.48 11.83 39.09
N TYR A 630 -21.55 10.94 39.46
CA TYR A 630 -20.38 11.32 40.28
C TYR A 630 -19.41 12.21 39.53
N ALA A 631 -19.12 11.92 38.25
CA ALA A 631 -18.23 12.74 37.43
C ALA A 631 -18.79 14.16 37.23
N GLU A 632 -20.09 14.29 36.98
CA GLU A 632 -20.74 15.60 36.90
C GLU A 632 -20.68 16.38 38.21
N LYS A 633 -20.93 15.72 39.35
CA LYS A 633 -20.81 16.33 40.68
C LYS A 633 -19.38 16.81 40.94
N ALA A 634 -18.38 15.98 40.65
CA ALA A 634 -16.98 16.33 40.80
C ALA A 634 -16.60 17.51 39.90
N HIS A 635 -17.07 17.53 38.65
CA HIS A 635 -16.85 18.65 37.73
C HIS A 635 -17.45 19.96 38.26
N LYS A 636 -18.71 19.93 38.74
CA LYS A 636 -19.36 21.08 39.37
C LYS A 636 -18.62 21.58 40.62
N MET A 637 -18.09 20.66 41.45
CA MET A 637 -17.26 21.02 42.61
C MET A 637 -15.91 21.63 42.20
N SER A 638 -15.29 21.14 41.11
CA SER A 638 -14.02 21.66 40.61
C SER A 638 -14.13 23.06 39.98
N LEU A 639 -15.31 23.43 39.47
CA LEU A 639 -15.60 24.74 38.90
C LEU A 639 -15.98 25.79 39.96
N HIS A 640 -16.25 25.37 41.21
CA HIS A 640 -16.50 26.25 42.36
C HIS A 640 -15.43 26.07 43.46
N PRO A 641 -14.15 26.43 43.23
CA PRO A 641 -13.15 26.36 44.29
C PRO A 641 -13.31 27.46 45.36
N PHE A 642 -14.16 28.47 45.16
CA PHE A 642 -14.35 29.60 46.10
C PHE A 642 -15.80 30.07 46.21
N SER A 643 -16.68 29.26 46.78
CA SER A 643 -17.90 29.76 47.42
C SER A 643 -18.03 29.15 48.82
N ILE A 644 -17.22 29.68 49.74
CA ILE A 644 -17.53 29.72 51.17
C ILE A 644 -17.84 31.17 51.49
#